data_AF-A0AAD5S2Z2-F1
#
_entry.id   AF-A0AAD5S2Z2-F1
#
_cell.length_a   1.000
_cell.length_b   1.000
_cell.length_c   1.000
_cell.angle_alpha   90.00
_cell.angle_beta   90.00
_cell.angle_gamma   90.00
#
_symmetry.space_group_name_H-M   'P 1'
#
loop_
_entity.id
_entity.type
_entity.pdbx_description
1 polymer ?
#
loop_
_entity_poly.entity_id
_entity_poly.type
_entity_poly.pdbx_seq_one_letter_code
_entity_poly.pdbx_strand_id
1 'polypeptide(L)'
;MKFDVVVCIEQLVLFSAGMMSPRVRIRVVDAQGGMMGDDLGQGFVSEGADPGNEPNTFIWSDITPARVEFKAVLGLPSRKVVVEVLDDGSQEGSASFYAYVDVFRMEGNEVVGINEGVLRKSLFGREEGYGQKPKGAVMVRVEVPVGSGAAEESRFEAPIPVADVPRSAWIPVAAQDRKGRDTVFRIGDSFDVYIDGARFLPENVTMCRVVARVVSAASGKIVNGSPEICGVSDLNSLFHSPSFNIIESGSVRQVREAITMDIPDPTSVLVIKLYTLDRDIKEMRLIGSTMINCFVDARTKEQPVGGEGSQYYLNAGGHQLPVFVGEVGGKAGMRSVEWERALRVPCATVLVRLERVPYGKKTREEPVPDYSTGAYVSMLSTPMGYEKKLYPHVLSERGSVTVDEVLAKWMGSGQENGKPSATSIDTYIQKCLTTPKHMPPQLALTAVAKYQPKYGFKICVESATNLRGKGFHFAVVSLCPGGLYEAPKRIEGDVWIVKKVKGDSDVRHPRWGDGFHLVRKQFSNGTSVVIVDVKSFDPEDESHVVDEGWGAVPVFAEGEYCTHGVFQLPLFEGTPPPGLIRQLKKEEMKPVLAAALKNKTIRVGRKYPSVFVKADSGYDMKAIVNTDLLPKGGAKAFAPNGRDRAVRSLVPSGEDEEAFVAECAQRFAAVGEQLVVG
;
A
#
# COMPACT_ATOMS: atom_id res chain seq x y z
N MET A 1 8.10 37.44 24.02
CA MET A 1 8.35 36.11 23.41
C MET A 1 8.23 36.25 21.90
N LYS A 2 8.81 35.35 21.10
CA LYS A 2 8.50 35.24 19.67
C LYS A 2 7.81 33.89 19.52
N PHE A 3 6.56 33.88 19.08
CA PHE A 3 5.85 32.64 18.80
C PHE A 3 5.95 32.38 17.31
N ASP A 4 6.54 31.26 16.95
CA ASP A 4 6.41 30.70 15.61
C ASP A 4 5.17 29.79 15.64
N VAL A 5 4.42 29.73 14.54
CA VAL A 5 3.15 28.98 14.46
C VAL A 5 3.07 28.25 13.13
N VAL A 6 2.75 26.96 13.17
CA VAL A 6 2.42 26.16 11.98
C VAL A 6 0.92 26.04 11.87
N VAL A 7 0.41 26.25 10.65
CA VAL A 7 -1.00 26.04 10.30
C VAL A 7 -1.06 25.03 9.18
N CYS A 8 -1.80 23.94 9.39
CA CYS A 8 -2.01 22.86 8.42
C CYS A 8 -3.51 22.64 8.19
N ILE A 9 -3.94 22.50 6.94
CA ILE A 9 -5.32 22.10 6.61
C ILE A 9 -5.37 20.58 6.48
N GLU A 10 -6.07 19.92 7.39
CA GLU A 10 -6.23 18.46 7.38
C GLU A 10 -7.34 18.00 6.45
N GLN A 11 -8.42 18.79 6.41
CA GLN A 11 -9.62 18.44 5.65
C GLN A 11 -10.40 19.70 5.33
N LEU A 12 -10.92 19.76 4.10
CA LEU A 12 -11.88 20.75 3.65
C LEU A 12 -13.19 20.03 3.29
N VAL A 13 -14.32 20.58 3.73
CA VAL A 13 -15.65 20.08 3.40
C VAL A 13 -16.46 21.21 2.79
N LEU A 14 -16.99 21.02 1.59
CA LEU A 14 -17.82 22.01 0.91
C LEU A 14 -19.27 21.51 0.83
N PHE A 15 -20.25 22.37 1.09
CA PHE A 15 -21.67 21.98 1.06
C PHE A 15 -22.33 22.20 -0.31
N SER A 16 -21.64 22.85 -1.24
CA SER A 16 -22.06 22.99 -2.64
C SER A 16 -21.23 22.09 -3.54
N ALA A 17 -21.89 21.27 -4.36
CA ALA A 17 -21.24 20.46 -5.39
C ALA A 17 -20.79 21.36 -6.56
N GLY A 18 -19.54 21.24 -7.00
CA GLY A 18 -19.06 21.94 -8.20
C GLY A 18 -17.55 22.13 -8.30
N MET A 19 -16.81 22.18 -7.18
CA MET A 19 -15.35 22.30 -7.21
C MET A 19 -14.70 20.92 -7.29
N MET A 20 -13.86 20.69 -8.31
CA MET A 20 -13.21 19.40 -8.55
C MET A 20 -11.83 19.30 -7.87
N SER A 21 -11.13 20.42 -7.71
CA SER A 21 -9.82 20.48 -7.03
C SER A 21 -9.63 21.86 -6.36
N PRO A 22 -10.27 22.12 -5.21
CA PRO A 22 -10.17 23.41 -4.54
C PRO A 22 -8.74 23.66 -4.04
N ARG A 23 -8.28 24.90 -4.12
CA ARG A 23 -7.01 25.33 -3.52
C ARG A 23 -7.29 26.14 -2.26
N VAL A 24 -6.34 26.20 -1.34
CA VAL A 24 -6.44 27.04 -0.14
C VAL A 24 -5.32 28.05 -0.07
N ARG A 25 -5.65 29.27 0.33
CA ARG A 25 -4.68 30.30 0.67
C ARG A 25 -4.73 30.58 2.17
N ILE A 26 -3.58 30.52 2.82
CA ILE A 26 -3.43 30.74 4.26
C ILE A 26 -2.61 32.01 4.47
N ARG A 27 -3.17 32.99 5.18
CA ARG A 27 -2.54 34.30 5.43
C ARG A 27 -2.78 34.80 6.83
N VAL A 28 -1.84 35.58 7.36
CA VAL A 28 -2.05 36.36 8.59
C VAL A 28 -2.70 37.69 8.21
N VAL A 29 -3.76 38.07 8.92
CA VAL A 29 -4.54 39.29 8.62
C VAL A 29 -4.71 40.15 9.86
N ASP A 30 -5.04 41.42 9.65
CA ASP A 30 -5.29 42.33 10.75
C ASP A 30 -6.58 42.04 11.56
N ALA A 31 -6.78 42.66 12.73
CA ALA A 31 -8.00 42.46 13.53
C ALA A 31 -9.27 42.98 12.81
N GLN A 32 -9.08 43.79 11.77
CA GLN A 32 -10.10 44.36 10.88
C GLN A 32 -10.12 43.65 9.50
N GLY A 33 -9.27 42.63 9.28
CA GLY A 33 -9.16 41.88 8.03
C GLY A 33 -8.25 42.51 6.96
N GLY A 34 -7.50 43.57 7.28
CA GLY A 34 -6.54 44.23 6.38
C GLY A 34 -5.24 43.45 6.18
N MET A 35 -4.60 43.66 5.02
CA MET A 35 -3.33 43.00 4.65
C MET A 35 -2.15 43.62 5.42
N MET A 36 -1.30 42.76 6.00
CA MET A 36 -0.02 43.15 6.59
C MET A 36 1.08 43.25 5.52
N GLY A 37 2.14 44.01 5.79
CA GLY A 37 3.21 44.37 4.84
C GLY A 37 3.95 43.21 4.15
N ASP A 38 4.74 43.57 3.14
CA ASP A 38 5.21 42.70 2.03
C ASP A 38 5.88 41.36 2.41
N ASP A 39 6.53 41.24 3.58
CA ASP A 39 7.21 40.01 4.00
C ASP A 39 6.33 39.00 4.77
N LEU A 40 5.22 39.44 5.38
CA LEU A 40 4.26 38.59 6.12
C LEU A 40 2.92 38.43 5.37
N GLY A 41 2.70 39.27 4.35
CA GLY A 41 1.48 39.30 3.52
C GLY A 41 1.46 38.35 2.33
N GLN A 42 2.60 37.74 1.92
CA GLN A 42 2.62 36.88 0.72
C GLN A 42 1.75 35.64 0.85
N GLY A 43 1.54 35.13 2.07
CA GLY A 43 0.71 33.96 2.29
C GLY A 43 1.21 32.69 1.65
N PHE A 44 0.59 31.57 2.02
CA PHE A 44 0.79 30.30 1.35
C PHE A 44 -0.44 30.03 0.48
N VAL A 45 -0.23 29.58 -0.76
CA VAL A 45 -1.30 29.03 -1.61
C VAL A 45 -0.98 27.58 -1.89
N SER A 46 -1.89 26.68 -1.55
CA SER A 46 -1.74 25.25 -1.82
C SER A 46 -1.85 24.93 -3.30
N GLU A 47 -1.41 23.73 -3.67
CA GLU A 47 -1.88 23.06 -4.88
C GLU A 47 -3.34 22.61 -4.73
N GLY A 48 -3.92 22.11 -5.82
CA GLY A 48 -5.30 21.59 -5.82
C GLY A 48 -5.45 20.42 -4.87
N ALA A 49 -6.53 20.41 -4.08
CA ALA A 49 -6.84 19.31 -3.17
C ALA A 49 -7.33 18.08 -3.93
N ASP A 50 -7.03 16.91 -3.37
CA ASP A 50 -7.58 15.64 -3.82
C ASP A 50 -8.97 15.41 -3.19
N PRO A 51 -9.90 14.72 -3.87
CA PRO A 51 -11.14 14.26 -3.25
C PRO A 51 -10.85 13.34 -2.07
N GLY A 52 -11.47 13.63 -0.93
CA GLY A 52 -11.42 12.78 0.26
C GLY A 52 -12.32 11.56 0.16
N ASN A 53 -12.26 10.69 1.17
CA ASN A 53 -13.04 9.44 1.22
C ASN A 53 -14.56 9.67 1.34
N GLU A 54 -14.99 10.87 1.74
CA GLU A 54 -16.39 11.24 1.88
C GLU A 54 -16.83 12.24 0.80
N PRO A 55 -18.10 12.22 0.36
CA PRO A 55 -18.61 13.16 -0.64
C PRO A 55 -18.40 14.63 -0.25
N ASN A 56 -17.93 15.44 -1.19
CA ASN A 56 -17.60 16.87 -1.01
C ASN A 56 -16.53 17.15 0.07
N THR A 57 -15.76 16.13 0.44
CA THR A 57 -14.55 16.32 1.25
C THR A 57 -13.34 16.37 0.35
N PHE A 58 -12.36 17.17 0.76
CA PHE A 58 -11.12 17.39 0.06
C PHE A 58 -9.99 17.34 1.06
N ILE A 59 -8.90 16.69 0.67
CA ILE A 59 -7.72 16.51 1.51
C ILE A 59 -6.49 16.89 0.71
N TRP A 60 -5.52 17.47 1.39
CA TRP A 60 -4.20 17.62 0.82
C TRP A 60 -3.41 16.40 1.24
N SER A 61 -2.88 15.67 0.26
CA SER A 61 -2.01 14.55 0.54
C SER A 61 -0.76 15.03 1.29
N ASP A 62 -0.10 14.13 2.02
CA ASP A 62 1.17 14.42 2.71
C ASP A 62 2.31 14.83 1.74
N ILE A 63 2.05 14.82 0.42
CA ILE A 63 2.97 15.15 -0.68
C ILE A 63 2.89 16.66 -1.02
N THR A 64 1.72 17.29 -0.90
CA THR A 64 1.48 18.72 -1.16
C THR A 64 0.66 19.34 -0.02
N PRO A 65 1.18 19.27 1.22
CA PRO A 65 0.40 19.65 2.39
C PRO A 65 0.02 21.12 2.30
N ALA A 66 -1.23 21.42 2.63
CA ALA A 66 -1.66 22.80 2.84
C ALA A 66 -1.15 23.31 4.19
N ARG A 67 0.19 23.42 4.31
CA ARG A 67 0.94 23.72 5.54
C ARG A 67 1.82 24.94 5.35
N VAL A 68 1.74 25.87 6.30
CA VAL A 68 2.57 27.07 6.34
C VAL A 68 3.09 27.31 7.75
N GLU A 69 4.35 27.71 7.85
CA GLU A 69 4.98 28.14 9.08
C GLU A 69 5.13 29.66 9.06
N PHE A 70 4.56 30.33 10.05
CA PHE A 70 4.71 31.76 10.27
C PHE A 70 5.73 31.99 11.39
N LYS A 71 6.79 32.73 11.09
CA LYS A 71 7.85 33.05 12.06
C LYS A 71 7.62 34.41 12.72
N ALA A 72 7.97 34.52 13.99
CA ALA A 72 7.95 35.76 14.78
C ALA A 72 6.59 36.49 14.79
N VAL A 73 5.49 35.74 14.89
CA VAL A 73 4.11 36.22 14.70
C VAL A 73 3.66 37.21 15.80
N LEU A 74 4.35 37.26 16.94
CA LEU A 74 4.05 38.18 18.06
C LEU A 74 4.32 39.66 17.78
N GLY A 75 5.03 40.00 16.69
CA GLY A 75 5.26 41.40 16.30
C GLY A 75 4.06 42.07 15.61
N LEU A 76 3.02 41.29 15.28
CA LEU A 76 1.89 41.76 14.50
C LEU A 76 0.74 42.24 15.39
N PRO A 77 0.18 43.45 15.16
CA PRO A 77 -0.94 43.98 15.96
C PRO A 77 -2.25 43.17 15.85
N SER A 78 -2.26 42.05 15.16
CA SER A 78 -3.45 41.26 14.87
C SER A 78 -3.28 39.75 14.95
N ARG A 79 -4.39 39.08 15.29
CA ARG A 79 -4.40 37.87 16.10
C ARG A 79 -5.05 36.66 15.42
N LYS A 80 -5.18 36.67 14.08
CA LYS A 80 -5.93 35.65 13.33
C LYS A 80 -5.23 35.23 12.04
N VAL A 81 -5.37 33.95 11.72
CA VAL A 81 -5.03 33.40 10.40
C VAL A 81 -6.32 33.29 9.61
N VAL A 82 -6.31 33.72 8.35
CA VAL A 82 -7.42 33.51 7.43
C VAL A 82 -7.08 32.37 6.48
N VAL A 83 -8.04 31.48 6.29
CA VAL A 83 -8.00 30.40 5.30
C VAL A 83 -9.02 30.73 4.24
N GLU A 84 -8.57 30.93 3.02
CA GLU A 84 -9.39 31.25 1.84
C GLU A 84 -9.43 30.03 0.91
N VAL A 85 -10.60 29.67 0.40
CA VAL A 85 -10.77 28.61 -0.61
C VAL A 85 -10.87 29.26 -1.98
N LEU A 86 -10.04 28.81 -2.92
CA LEU A 86 -9.91 29.33 -4.28
C LEU A 86 -10.46 28.32 -5.30
N ASP A 87 -11.13 28.81 -6.33
CA ASP A 87 -11.61 28.02 -7.47
C ASP A 87 -10.67 28.14 -8.68
N ASP A 88 -10.36 27.00 -9.31
CA ASP A 88 -9.42 26.88 -10.45
C ASP A 88 -9.90 27.64 -11.70
N GLY A 89 -11.20 27.96 -11.78
CA GLY A 89 -11.78 28.74 -12.88
C GLY A 89 -11.85 30.27 -12.66
N SER A 90 -11.50 30.77 -11.48
CA SER A 90 -11.61 32.20 -11.15
C SER A 90 -10.35 32.96 -11.57
N GLN A 91 -10.51 34.15 -12.18
CA GLN A 91 -9.36 35.02 -12.49
C GLN A 91 -8.52 35.23 -11.22
N GLU A 92 -7.19 35.11 -11.38
CA GLU A 92 -6.20 35.12 -10.31
C GLU A 92 -6.56 36.08 -9.16
N GLY A 93 -7.06 35.52 -8.05
CA GLY A 93 -7.07 36.24 -6.77
C GLY A 93 -8.33 36.19 -5.93
N SER A 94 -9.53 35.95 -6.48
CA SER A 94 -10.77 36.01 -5.69
C SER A 94 -11.06 34.70 -4.93
N ALA A 95 -11.04 34.75 -3.60
CA ALA A 95 -11.49 33.63 -2.77
C ALA A 95 -13.01 33.44 -2.85
N SER A 96 -13.45 32.19 -3.05
CA SER A 96 -14.86 31.80 -3.06
C SER A 96 -15.43 31.71 -1.64
N PHE A 97 -14.62 31.23 -0.69
CA PHE A 97 -15.00 31.11 0.72
C PHE A 97 -13.83 31.45 1.64
N TYR A 98 -14.10 31.82 2.88
CA TYR A 98 -13.07 32.05 3.89
C TYR A 98 -13.48 31.62 5.30
N ALA A 99 -12.48 31.36 6.15
CA ALA A 99 -12.62 31.13 7.58
C ALA A 99 -11.51 31.84 8.36
N TYR A 100 -11.85 32.40 9.51
CA TYR A 100 -10.87 32.91 10.47
C TYR A 100 -10.52 31.84 11.51
N VAL A 101 -9.23 31.63 11.72
CA VAL A 101 -8.65 30.70 12.67
C VAL A 101 -7.98 31.51 13.78
N ASP A 102 -8.50 31.34 15.00
CA ASP A 102 -7.93 31.94 16.21
C ASP A 102 -6.76 31.05 16.67
N VAL A 103 -5.56 31.36 16.19
CA VAL A 103 -4.33 30.60 16.46
C VAL A 103 -3.72 30.91 17.84
N PHE A 104 -4.17 31.98 18.51
CA PHE A 104 -3.68 32.39 19.82
C PHE A 104 -4.76 32.27 20.90
N ARG A 105 -4.34 31.86 22.10
CA ARG A 105 -5.14 31.95 23.33
C ARG A 105 -4.96 33.34 23.94
N MET A 106 -6.08 33.99 24.23
CA MET A 106 -6.12 35.37 24.71
C MET A 106 -6.67 35.44 26.13
N GLU A 107 -6.01 36.20 27.00
CA GLU A 107 -6.59 36.71 28.25
C GLU A 107 -6.64 38.24 28.16
N GLY A 108 -7.85 38.80 28.06
CA GLY A 108 -8.05 40.22 27.77
C GLY A 108 -7.43 40.61 26.42
N ASN A 109 -6.43 41.50 26.46
CA ASN A 109 -5.70 41.95 25.28
C ASN A 109 -4.31 41.34 25.12
N GLU A 110 -3.93 40.38 25.97
CA GLU A 110 -2.62 39.74 25.93
C GLU A 110 -2.70 38.31 25.39
N VAL A 111 -1.69 37.95 24.59
CA VAL A 111 -1.52 36.58 24.10
C VAL A 111 -0.88 35.77 25.21
N VAL A 112 -1.61 34.80 25.76
CA VAL A 112 -1.13 33.91 26.83
C VAL A 112 -0.63 32.55 26.33
N GLY A 113 -0.87 32.24 25.06
CA GLY A 113 -0.37 31.00 24.44
C GLY A 113 -0.88 30.78 23.02
N ILE A 114 -0.56 29.62 22.45
CA ILE A 114 -1.03 29.17 21.13
C ILE A 114 -2.19 28.20 21.34
N ASN A 115 -3.19 28.26 20.45
CA ASN A 115 -4.33 27.36 20.47
C ASN A 115 -4.00 26.06 19.71
N GLU A 116 -3.07 25.27 20.28
CA GLU A 116 -2.58 24.03 19.69
C GLU A 116 -3.68 22.96 19.53
N GLY A 117 -3.58 22.18 18.46
CA GLY A 117 -4.51 21.09 18.16
C GLY A 117 -5.34 21.34 16.91
N VAL A 118 -6.38 20.53 16.71
CA VAL A 118 -7.22 20.57 15.51
C VAL A 118 -8.46 21.43 15.75
N LEU A 119 -8.61 22.48 14.96
CA LEU A 119 -9.69 23.45 15.02
C LEU A 119 -10.61 23.29 13.81
N ARG A 120 -11.90 23.03 14.08
CA ARG A 120 -12.94 23.07 13.04
C ARG A 120 -13.50 24.48 12.89
N LYS A 121 -13.42 25.06 11.69
CA LYS A 121 -13.99 26.39 11.39
C LYS A 121 -14.98 26.32 10.24
N SER A 122 -16.08 27.07 10.37
CA SER A 122 -17.08 27.21 9.31
C SER A 122 -16.60 28.17 8.22
N LEU A 123 -16.89 27.84 6.96
CA LEU A 123 -16.57 28.65 5.79
C LEU A 123 -17.74 29.54 5.38
N PHE A 124 -17.45 30.80 5.03
CA PHE A 124 -18.43 31.81 4.63
C PHE A 124 -18.04 32.45 3.28
N GLY A 125 -19.03 32.95 2.52
CA GLY A 125 -18.79 33.65 1.24
C GLY A 125 -18.32 35.09 1.44
N ARG A 126 -17.66 35.67 0.43
CA ARG A 126 -17.03 37.01 0.47
C ARG A 126 -18.01 38.18 0.44
N GLU A 127 -19.14 38.00 -0.22
CA GLU A 127 -20.26 38.94 -0.24
C GLU A 127 -21.30 38.46 0.78
N GLU A 128 -21.73 39.35 1.68
CA GLU A 128 -22.86 39.20 2.63
C GLU A 128 -22.50 38.81 4.10
N GLY A 129 -23.04 39.59 5.05
CA GLY A 129 -22.61 39.68 6.46
C GLY A 129 -23.26 38.73 7.48
N TYR A 130 -23.09 39.07 8.77
CA TYR A 130 -23.41 38.26 9.96
C TYR A 130 -24.80 37.59 9.93
N GLY A 131 -24.85 36.27 10.16
CA GLY A 131 -26.07 35.46 10.30
C GLY A 131 -26.28 34.36 9.26
N GLN A 132 -25.34 34.16 8.32
CA GLN A 132 -25.51 33.21 7.22
C GLN A 132 -25.18 31.75 7.57
N LYS A 133 -25.83 30.83 6.83
CA LYS A 133 -25.53 29.39 6.87
C LYS A 133 -24.12 29.12 6.33
N PRO A 134 -23.30 28.32 7.02
CA PRO A 134 -22.00 27.90 6.54
C PRO A 134 -22.08 27.29 5.14
N LYS A 135 -21.10 27.60 4.28
CA LYS A 135 -20.95 27.02 2.95
C LYS A 135 -20.05 25.78 2.95
N GLY A 136 -19.42 25.51 4.09
CA GLY A 136 -18.55 24.38 4.31
C GLY A 136 -17.90 24.45 5.70
N ALA A 137 -16.94 23.57 5.92
CA ALA A 137 -16.07 23.58 7.10
C ALA A 137 -14.63 23.25 6.70
N VAL A 138 -13.68 23.78 7.45
CA VAL A 138 -12.26 23.48 7.32
C VAL A 138 -11.71 22.99 8.67
N MET A 139 -10.97 21.90 8.64
CA MET A 139 -10.23 21.34 9.77
C MET A 139 -8.80 21.84 9.70
N VAL A 140 -8.39 22.61 10.70
CA VAL A 140 -7.11 23.30 10.73
C VAL A 140 -6.32 22.86 11.94
N ARG A 141 -5.18 22.21 11.75
CA ARG A 141 -4.23 21.91 12.82
C ARG A 141 -3.31 23.10 13.04
N VAL A 142 -3.22 23.54 14.30
CA VAL A 142 -2.29 24.57 14.75
C VAL A 142 -1.23 23.91 15.62
N GLU A 143 0.04 24.15 15.32
CA GLU A 143 1.18 23.56 16.04
C GLU A 143 2.21 24.64 16.37
N VAL A 144 2.98 24.41 17.43
CA VAL A 144 4.19 25.20 17.73
C VAL A 144 5.37 24.52 17.03
N PRO A 145 6.21 25.26 16.29
CA PRO A 145 7.46 24.73 15.77
C PRO A 145 8.32 24.24 16.92
N VAL A 146 8.79 22.99 16.80
CA VAL A 146 9.71 22.40 17.76
C VAL A 146 11.03 23.19 17.71
N GLY A 147 11.26 24.09 18.68
CA GLY A 147 12.40 25.01 18.62
C GLY A 147 12.56 26.10 19.68
N SER A 148 11.97 26.02 20.88
CA SER A 148 12.27 26.99 21.97
C SER A 148 12.69 26.37 23.31
N GLY A 149 13.22 25.15 23.30
CA GLY A 149 13.85 24.50 24.45
C GLY A 149 14.55 23.23 23.96
N ALA A 150 15.82 23.06 24.30
CA ALA A 150 16.65 21.98 23.79
C ALA A 150 16.12 20.60 24.18
N ALA A 151 15.51 19.89 23.24
CA ALA A 151 15.51 18.43 23.10
C ALA A 151 14.87 18.01 21.76
N GLU A 152 15.54 17.07 21.10
CA GLU A 152 15.12 16.20 20.00
C GLU A 152 14.74 16.84 18.65
N GLU A 153 15.70 16.75 17.72
CA GLU A 153 15.46 16.81 16.28
C GLU A 153 14.49 15.68 15.86
N SER A 154 13.18 15.91 15.93
CA SER A 154 12.27 15.25 15.01
C SER A 154 12.48 15.86 13.63
N ARG A 155 13.48 15.36 12.89
CA ARG A 155 13.67 15.70 11.48
C ARG A 155 12.48 15.15 10.69
N PHE A 156 11.43 15.95 10.53
CA PHE A 156 10.48 15.78 9.44
C PHE A 156 11.20 16.14 8.13
N GLU A 157 11.93 15.15 7.60
CA GLU A 157 12.61 15.25 6.32
C GLU A 157 11.60 15.28 5.17
N ALA A 158 11.84 16.18 4.21
CA ALA A 158 10.99 16.43 3.05
C ALA A 158 10.53 15.14 2.33
N PRO A 159 9.29 15.10 1.78
CA PRO A 159 8.86 14.01 0.92
C PRO A 159 9.82 13.87 -0.26
N ILE A 160 10.26 12.64 -0.54
CA ILE A 160 11.01 12.35 -1.75
C ILE A 160 10.10 12.63 -2.95
N PRO A 161 10.49 13.49 -3.90
CA PRO A 161 9.72 13.71 -5.12
C PRO A 161 9.41 12.38 -5.80
N VAL A 162 8.13 12.13 -6.07
CA VAL A 162 7.72 10.96 -6.86
C VAL A 162 8.07 11.28 -8.30
N ALA A 163 9.10 10.61 -8.83
CA ALA A 163 9.47 10.74 -10.22
C ALA A 163 8.30 10.32 -11.12
N ASP A 164 8.19 10.95 -12.29
CA ASP A 164 7.25 10.51 -13.32
C ASP A 164 7.50 9.03 -13.65
N VAL A 165 6.40 8.31 -13.91
CA VAL A 165 6.51 6.90 -14.29
C VAL A 165 7.21 6.83 -15.65
N PRO A 166 8.32 6.07 -15.76
CA PRO A 166 9.03 5.95 -17.02
C PRO A 166 8.10 5.45 -18.13
N ARG A 167 8.17 6.03 -19.33
CA ARG A 167 7.35 5.58 -20.49
C ARG A 167 7.64 4.14 -20.88
N SER A 168 8.84 3.65 -20.59
CA SER A 168 9.18 2.23 -20.72
C SER A 168 8.44 1.36 -19.72
N ALA A 169 7.87 1.89 -18.63
CA ALA A 169 7.07 1.15 -17.66
C ALA A 169 5.57 1.28 -17.91
N TRP A 170 5.07 2.48 -18.17
CA TRP A 170 3.65 2.70 -18.43
C TRP A 170 3.45 3.89 -19.37
N ILE A 171 2.60 3.72 -20.37
CA ILE A 171 2.21 4.78 -21.32
C ILE A 171 0.71 5.00 -21.15
N PRO A 172 0.22 6.21 -20.77
CA PRO A 172 -1.22 6.48 -20.67
C PRO A 172 -1.88 6.42 -22.05
N VAL A 173 -2.80 5.47 -22.24
CA VAL A 173 -3.58 5.32 -23.48
C VAL A 173 -5.02 5.04 -23.12
N ALA A 174 -5.92 5.97 -23.44
CA ALA A 174 -7.34 5.80 -23.17
C ALA A 174 -8.01 4.98 -24.27
N ALA A 175 -9.11 4.32 -23.88
CA ALA A 175 -9.88 3.48 -24.78
C ALA A 175 -10.39 4.27 -26.01
N GLN A 176 -10.84 5.50 -25.79
CA GLN A 176 -11.34 6.42 -26.82
C GLN A 176 -10.31 6.84 -27.89
N ASP A 177 -9.02 6.67 -27.63
CA ASP A 177 -7.96 7.12 -28.54
C ASP A 177 -7.69 6.14 -29.70
N ARG A 178 -8.50 5.08 -29.83
CA ARG A 178 -8.33 4.03 -30.85
C ARG A 178 -9.31 4.10 -32.02
N LYS A 179 -8.77 3.90 -33.22
CA LYS A 179 -9.52 3.67 -34.47
C LYS A 179 -9.95 2.19 -34.58
N GLY A 180 -11.19 1.91 -35.02
CA GLY A 180 -11.62 0.56 -35.44
C GLY A 180 -12.68 -0.16 -34.58
N ARG A 181 -13.30 0.51 -33.59
CA ARG A 181 -14.30 -0.11 -32.69
C ARG A 181 -15.72 -0.21 -33.24
N ASP A 182 -15.97 0.32 -34.42
CA ASP A 182 -17.33 0.78 -34.77
C ASP A 182 -18.16 -0.25 -35.54
N THR A 183 -17.75 -1.51 -35.56
CA THR A 183 -18.42 -2.55 -36.33
C THR A 183 -19.10 -3.57 -35.42
N VAL A 184 -20.44 -3.61 -35.48
CA VAL A 184 -21.25 -4.53 -34.66
C VAL A 184 -20.77 -5.96 -34.86
N PHE A 185 -20.60 -6.70 -33.76
CA PHE A 185 -20.26 -8.12 -33.78
C PHE A 185 -21.51 -8.93 -34.12
N ARG A 186 -21.42 -9.81 -35.12
CA ARG A 186 -22.56 -10.55 -35.68
C ARG A 186 -22.39 -12.04 -35.47
N ILE A 187 -23.49 -12.77 -35.58
CA ILE A 187 -23.49 -14.23 -35.64
C ILE A 187 -22.58 -14.66 -36.82
N GLY A 188 -21.69 -15.61 -36.56
CA GLY A 188 -20.69 -16.09 -37.52
C GLY A 188 -19.36 -15.34 -37.48
N ASP A 189 -19.27 -14.17 -36.84
CA ASP A 189 -17.96 -13.56 -36.58
C ASP A 189 -17.20 -14.38 -35.54
N SER A 190 -15.88 -14.39 -35.67
CA SER A 190 -14.95 -14.90 -34.66
C SER A 190 -13.98 -13.80 -34.25
N PHE A 191 -13.11 -14.09 -33.29
CA PHE A 191 -12.02 -13.21 -32.94
C PHE A 191 -10.81 -14.00 -32.48
N ASP A 192 -9.64 -13.41 -32.67
CA ASP A 192 -8.38 -13.95 -32.19
C ASP A 192 -8.00 -13.30 -30.86
N VAL A 193 -7.49 -14.13 -29.96
CA VAL A 193 -6.89 -13.68 -28.71
C VAL A 193 -5.40 -13.89 -28.80
N TYR A 194 -4.63 -12.82 -28.62
CA TYR A 194 -3.18 -12.87 -28.49
C TYR A 194 -2.79 -12.53 -27.06
N ILE A 195 -1.87 -13.28 -26.48
CA ILE A 195 -1.21 -12.90 -25.24
C ILE A 195 0.23 -12.60 -25.60
N ASP A 196 0.60 -11.32 -25.62
CA ASP A 196 1.90 -10.90 -26.16
C ASP A 196 3.02 -11.00 -25.10
N GLY A 197 2.70 -10.77 -23.84
CA GLY A 197 3.70 -10.81 -22.76
C GLY A 197 3.16 -10.40 -21.40
N ALA A 198 4.01 -10.51 -20.39
CA ALA A 198 3.79 -9.91 -19.08
C ALA A 198 4.91 -8.91 -18.76
N ARG A 199 4.67 -8.00 -17.82
CA ARG A 199 5.60 -6.91 -17.48
C ARG A 199 5.73 -6.77 -15.99
N PHE A 200 6.96 -6.54 -15.52
CA PHE A 200 7.32 -6.28 -14.11
C PHE A 200 6.80 -7.30 -13.10
N LEU A 201 6.85 -8.59 -13.45
CA LEU A 201 6.58 -9.69 -12.52
C LEU A 201 7.58 -9.68 -11.33
N PRO A 202 7.21 -10.22 -10.15
CA PRO A 202 8.11 -10.31 -8.99
C PRO A 202 9.41 -11.07 -9.25
N GLU A 203 10.47 -10.82 -8.47
CA GLU A 203 11.82 -11.38 -8.71
C GLU A 203 11.99 -12.86 -8.34
N ASN A 204 11.07 -13.41 -7.56
CA ASN A 204 10.98 -14.85 -7.27
C ASN A 204 10.28 -15.63 -8.41
N VAL A 205 9.90 -14.97 -9.51
CA VAL A 205 9.53 -15.63 -10.77
C VAL A 205 10.78 -16.17 -11.48
N THR A 206 10.67 -17.35 -12.08
CA THR A 206 11.75 -17.93 -12.91
C THR A 206 11.38 -17.93 -14.39
N MET A 207 10.27 -18.57 -14.71
CA MET A 207 9.64 -18.64 -16.02
C MET A 207 8.15 -18.41 -15.83
N CYS A 208 7.47 -17.92 -16.86
CA CYS A 208 6.03 -17.67 -16.78
C CYS A 208 5.26 -18.60 -17.73
N ARG A 209 4.25 -19.28 -17.21
CA ARG A 209 3.20 -19.91 -18.02
C ARG A 209 1.93 -19.08 -17.92
N VAL A 210 1.36 -18.77 -19.07
CA VAL A 210 0.04 -18.14 -19.16
C VAL A 210 -1.00 -19.18 -19.54
N VAL A 211 -2.16 -19.09 -18.91
CA VAL A 211 -3.36 -19.86 -19.27
C VAL A 211 -4.53 -18.90 -19.32
N ALA A 212 -5.27 -18.88 -20.42
CA ALA A 212 -6.46 -18.07 -20.56
C ALA A 212 -7.64 -18.86 -21.14
N ARG A 213 -8.85 -18.47 -20.73
CA ARG A 213 -10.09 -19.09 -21.17
C ARG A 213 -11.19 -18.03 -21.29
N VAL A 214 -12.06 -18.18 -22.29
CA VAL A 214 -13.26 -17.36 -22.41
C VAL A 214 -14.39 -18.00 -21.62
N VAL A 215 -14.96 -17.24 -20.70
CA VAL A 215 -16.05 -17.67 -19.83
C VAL A 215 -17.22 -16.70 -19.91
N SER A 216 -18.41 -17.23 -19.75
CA SER A 216 -19.63 -16.44 -19.67
C SER A 216 -19.70 -15.77 -18.29
N ALA A 217 -19.77 -14.43 -18.22
CA ALA A 217 -19.90 -13.76 -16.93
C ALA A 217 -21.21 -14.11 -16.21
N ALA A 218 -22.27 -14.42 -16.98
CA ALA A 218 -23.58 -14.78 -16.46
C ALA A 218 -23.58 -16.18 -15.80
N SER A 219 -22.92 -17.16 -16.40
CA SER A 219 -22.96 -18.56 -15.93
C SER A 219 -21.69 -19.03 -15.23
N GLY A 220 -20.58 -18.31 -15.37
CA GLY A 220 -19.25 -18.74 -14.92
C GLY A 220 -18.68 -19.94 -15.66
N LYS A 221 -19.36 -20.42 -16.71
CA LYS A 221 -18.94 -21.57 -17.52
C LYS A 221 -18.09 -21.12 -18.71
N ILE A 222 -17.21 -22.00 -19.15
CA ILE A 222 -16.46 -21.84 -20.39
C ILE A 222 -17.45 -21.73 -21.54
N VAL A 223 -17.23 -20.77 -22.43
CA VAL A 223 -18.09 -20.59 -23.59
C VAL A 223 -17.80 -21.70 -24.61
N ASN A 224 -18.86 -22.32 -25.15
CA ASN A 224 -18.74 -23.35 -26.19
C ASN A 224 -17.92 -22.82 -27.38
N GLY A 225 -17.00 -23.65 -27.87
CA GLY A 225 -16.11 -23.30 -28.98
C GLY A 225 -14.89 -22.45 -28.60
N SER A 226 -14.71 -22.09 -27.32
CA SER A 226 -13.47 -21.46 -26.82
C SER A 226 -12.44 -22.54 -26.44
N PRO A 227 -11.32 -22.68 -27.17
CA PRO A 227 -10.19 -23.48 -26.68
C PRO A 227 -9.54 -22.84 -25.44
N GLU A 228 -8.72 -23.62 -24.74
CA GLU A 228 -7.78 -23.06 -23.76
C GLU A 228 -6.61 -22.41 -24.51
N ILE A 229 -6.36 -21.14 -24.23
CA ILE A 229 -5.17 -20.44 -24.70
C ILE A 229 -4.08 -20.69 -23.68
N CYS A 230 -2.95 -21.29 -24.07
CA CYS A 230 -1.84 -21.45 -23.14
C CYS A 230 -0.49 -21.31 -23.84
N GLY A 231 0.50 -20.88 -23.05
CA GLY A 231 1.86 -20.73 -23.54
C GLY A 231 2.85 -20.52 -22.41
N VAL A 232 4.12 -20.67 -22.76
CA VAL A 232 5.26 -20.43 -21.87
C VAL A 232 6.09 -19.27 -22.42
N SER A 233 6.74 -18.55 -21.52
CA SER A 233 7.59 -17.41 -21.86
C SER A 233 8.77 -17.81 -22.74
N ASP A 234 9.13 -16.97 -23.71
CA ASP A 234 10.36 -17.09 -24.50
C ASP A 234 11.58 -17.08 -23.57
N LEU A 235 12.46 -18.06 -23.75
CA LEU A 235 13.69 -18.23 -22.98
C LEU A 235 14.64 -17.04 -23.11
N ASN A 236 14.61 -16.34 -24.24
CA ASN A 236 15.46 -15.17 -24.49
C ASN A 236 14.86 -13.86 -23.96
N SER A 237 13.61 -13.89 -23.50
CA SER A 237 12.96 -12.71 -22.92
C SER A 237 13.37 -12.51 -21.46
N LEU A 238 13.16 -11.30 -20.95
CA LEU A 238 13.46 -10.96 -19.56
C LEU A 238 12.53 -11.73 -18.62
N PHE A 239 13.06 -12.37 -17.58
CA PHE A 239 12.24 -13.19 -16.68
C PHE A 239 11.15 -12.40 -15.93
N HIS A 240 11.42 -11.13 -15.64
CA HIS A 240 10.49 -10.22 -14.98
C HIS A 240 9.58 -9.47 -15.96
N SER A 241 9.87 -9.50 -17.27
CA SER A 241 8.99 -8.95 -18.31
C SER A 241 8.94 -9.91 -19.50
N PRO A 242 8.42 -11.13 -19.30
CA PRO A 242 8.54 -12.19 -20.29
C PRO A 242 7.67 -11.92 -21.52
N SER A 243 8.22 -12.28 -22.69
CA SER A 243 7.48 -12.33 -23.96
C SER A 243 6.84 -13.70 -24.11
N PHE A 244 5.63 -13.74 -24.66
CA PHE A 244 4.99 -14.99 -25.11
C PHE A 244 5.05 -15.15 -26.63
N ASN A 245 5.92 -14.36 -27.28
CA ASN A 245 6.22 -14.45 -28.70
C ASN A 245 7.56 -15.15 -28.85
N ILE A 246 7.53 -16.44 -29.15
CA ILE A 246 8.70 -17.31 -29.19
C ILE A 246 9.38 -17.14 -30.54
N ILE A 247 10.66 -16.73 -30.53
CA ILE A 247 11.45 -16.59 -31.75
C ILE A 247 12.15 -17.91 -32.06
N GLU A 248 11.73 -18.60 -33.12
CA GLU A 248 12.32 -19.86 -33.59
C GLU A 248 12.80 -19.71 -35.04
N SER A 249 14.10 -19.90 -35.28
CA SER A 249 14.69 -19.91 -36.64
C SER A 249 14.30 -18.72 -37.53
N GLY A 250 14.17 -17.52 -36.94
CA GLY A 250 13.79 -16.29 -37.64
C GLY A 250 12.28 -16.08 -37.84
N SER A 251 11.44 -17.00 -37.34
CA SER A 251 9.98 -16.86 -37.31
C SER A 251 9.50 -16.60 -35.88
N VAL A 252 8.44 -15.80 -35.74
CA VAL A 252 7.81 -15.52 -34.45
C VAL A 252 6.58 -16.40 -34.30
N ARG A 253 6.52 -17.21 -33.26
CA ARG A 253 5.34 -17.97 -32.86
C ARG A 253 4.66 -17.25 -31.69
N GLN A 254 3.45 -16.75 -31.91
CA GLN A 254 2.66 -16.07 -30.90
C GLN A 254 1.78 -17.05 -30.11
N VAL A 255 1.53 -16.75 -28.82
CA VAL A 255 0.47 -17.42 -28.05
C VAL A 255 -0.86 -16.83 -28.48
N ARG A 256 -1.55 -17.58 -29.35
CA ARG A 256 -2.76 -17.13 -30.03
C ARG A 256 -3.74 -18.29 -30.23
N GLU A 257 -5.02 -18.03 -29.98
CA GLU A 257 -6.11 -18.94 -30.40
C GLU A 257 -7.26 -18.17 -31.04
N ALA A 258 -7.94 -18.84 -31.97
CA ALA A 258 -9.18 -18.35 -32.56
C ALA A 258 -10.37 -18.76 -31.69
N ILE A 259 -11.21 -17.79 -31.34
CA ILE A 259 -12.44 -18.00 -30.59
C ILE A 259 -13.62 -17.98 -31.57
N THR A 260 -14.18 -19.16 -31.79
CA THR A 260 -15.36 -19.36 -32.64
C THR A 260 -16.58 -19.64 -31.77
N MET A 261 -17.62 -18.84 -31.94
CA MET A 261 -18.87 -18.98 -31.17
C MET A 261 -20.03 -19.20 -32.15
N ASP A 262 -20.76 -20.30 -32.02
CA ASP A 262 -21.94 -20.56 -32.84
C ASP A 262 -23.02 -19.48 -32.60
N ILE A 263 -23.20 -19.12 -31.33
CA ILE A 263 -24.03 -18.02 -30.86
C ILE A 263 -23.15 -17.17 -29.96
N PRO A 264 -22.89 -15.89 -30.27
CA PRO A 264 -22.05 -15.07 -29.43
C PRO A 264 -22.71 -14.83 -28.07
N ASP A 265 -21.97 -15.08 -27.00
CA ASP A 265 -22.33 -14.67 -25.65
C ASP A 265 -21.75 -13.27 -25.38
N PRO A 266 -22.57 -12.21 -25.38
CA PRO A 266 -22.10 -10.84 -25.21
C PRO A 266 -21.59 -10.56 -23.79
N THR A 267 -21.84 -11.46 -22.84
CA THR A 267 -21.32 -11.37 -21.47
C THR A 267 -19.94 -12.02 -21.33
N SER A 268 -19.36 -12.53 -22.41
CA SER A 268 -18.07 -13.22 -22.40
C SER A 268 -16.93 -12.37 -21.83
N VAL A 269 -16.12 -13.00 -20.99
CA VAL A 269 -14.93 -12.44 -20.36
C VAL A 269 -13.76 -13.38 -20.63
N LEU A 270 -12.63 -12.82 -21.04
CA LEU A 270 -11.37 -13.52 -21.10
C LEU A 270 -10.72 -13.49 -19.71
N VAL A 271 -10.52 -14.65 -19.11
CA VAL A 271 -9.83 -14.80 -17.83
C VAL A 271 -8.43 -15.31 -18.09
N ILE A 272 -7.43 -14.66 -17.53
CA ILE A 272 -6.01 -14.95 -17.73
C ILE A 272 -5.39 -15.24 -16.37
N LYS A 273 -4.62 -16.34 -16.28
CA LYS A 273 -3.87 -16.76 -15.09
C LYS A 273 -2.40 -16.89 -15.44
N LEU A 274 -1.54 -16.39 -14.57
CA LEU A 274 -0.09 -16.47 -14.70
C LEU A 274 0.48 -17.40 -13.62
N TYR A 275 1.28 -18.37 -14.04
CA TYR A 275 1.95 -19.31 -13.17
C TYR A 275 3.45 -19.20 -13.31
N THR A 276 4.17 -19.47 -12.23
CA THR A 276 5.64 -19.59 -12.23
C THR A 276 6.04 -20.84 -11.47
N LEU A 277 7.30 -21.24 -11.67
CA LEU A 277 8.03 -21.98 -10.67
C LEU A 277 8.70 -20.96 -9.75
N ASP A 278 8.37 -21.00 -8.46
CA ASP A 278 8.96 -20.09 -7.49
C ASP A 278 10.46 -20.40 -7.34
N ARG A 279 11.29 -19.37 -7.47
CA ARG A 279 12.75 -19.48 -7.48
C ARG A 279 13.30 -20.09 -6.19
N ASP A 280 12.69 -19.78 -5.06
CA ASP A 280 13.23 -20.06 -3.73
C ASP A 280 12.75 -21.41 -3.22
N ILE A 281 11.44 -21.66 -3.29
CA ILE A 281 10.84 -22.91 -2.80
C ILE A 281 10.73 -24.02 -3.86
N LYS A 282 10.98 -23.71 -5.15
CA LYS A 282 10.98 -24.67 -6.27
C LYS A 282 9.64 -25.35 -6.53
N GLU A 283 8.54 -24.69 -6.19
CA GLU A 283 7.18 -25.18 -6.40
C GLU A 283 6.40 -24.29 -7.36
N MET A 284 5.41 -24.87 -8.06
CA MET A 284 4.51 -24.07 -8.89
C MET A 284 3.68 -23.13 -8.01
N ARG A 285 3.63 -21.86 -8.39
CA ARG A 285 2.84 -20.82 -7.72
C ARG A 285 2.01 -20.02 -8.73
N LEU A 286 0.84 -19.57 -8.28
CA LEU A 286 0.02 -18.59 -9.00
C LEU A 286 0.64 -17.21 -8.78
N ILE A 287 1.16 -16.58 -9.84
CA ILE A 287 1.60 -15.19 -9.77
C ILE A 287 0.38 -14.31 -9.52
N GLY A 288 -0.68 -14.53 -10.30
CA GLY A 288 -1.95 -13.83 -10.17
C GLY A 288 -2.86 -14.07 -11.36
N SER A 289 -3.99 -13.38 -11.34
CA SER A 289 -5.05 -13.48 -12.35
C SER A 289 -5.48 -12.10 -12.84
N THR A 290 -5.98 -12.03 -14.07
CA THR A 290 -6.60 -10.83 -14.62
C THR A 290 -7.74 -11.20 -15.57
N MET A 291 -8.54 -10.21 -15.97
CA MET A 291 -9.63 -10.45 -16.91
C MET A 291 -9.92 -9.22 -17.77
N ILE A 292 -10.57 -9.46 -18.91
CA ILE A 292 -11.10 -8.40 -19.77
C ILE A 292 -12.42 -8.83 -20.40
N ASN A 293 -13.38 -7.90 -20.46
CA ASN A 293 -14.63 -8.13 -21.18
C ASN A 293 -14.31 -8.28 -22.67
N CYS A 294 -14.73 -9.40 -23.28
CA CYS A 294 -14.53 -9.61 -24.72
C CYS A 294 -15.39 -8.63 -25.53
N PHE A 295 -16.57 -8.28 -25.01
CA PHE A 295 -17.52 -7.40 -25.67
C PHE A 295 -17.86 -6.17 -24.83
N VAL A 296 -18.22 -5.09 -25.51
CA VAL A 296 -18.72 -3.85 -24.92
C VAL A 296 -20.03 -3.44 -25.59
N ASP A 297 -20.95 -2.90 -24.80
CA ASP A 297 -22.22 -2.37 -25.30
C ASP A 297 -21.99 -1.16 -26.21
N ALA A 298 -22.76 -1.08 -27.29
CA ALA A 298 -22.56 -0.05 -28.28
C ALA A 298 -22.77 1.38 -27.76
N ARG A 299 -23.70 1.54 -26.82
CA ARG A 299 -24.11 2.82 -26.24
C ARG A 299 -23.32 3.13 -24.98
N THR A 300 -23.27 2.21 -24.02
CA THR A 300 -22.65 2.48 -22.71
C THR A 300 -21.14 2.28 -22.69
N LYS A 301 -20.59 1.53 -23.65
CA LYS A 301 -19.19 1.08 -23.68
C LYS A 301 -18.79 0.20 -22.47
N GLU A 302 -19.76 -0.23 -21.69
CA GLU A 302 -19.59 -1.14 -20.56
C GLU A 302 -19.85 -2.59 -20.98
N GLN A 303 -19.65 -3.54 -20.07
CA GLN A 303 -19.96 -4.95 -20.32
C GLN A 303 -21.47 -5.13 -20.60
N PRO A 304 -21.86 -5.81 -21.69
CA PRO A 304 -23.26 -6.14 -21.94
C PRO A 304 -23.83 -7.04 -20.83
N VAL A 305 -25.08 -6.80 -20.44
CA VAL A 305 -25.78 -7.56 -19.39
C VAL A 305 -26.68 -8.70 -19.92
N GLY A 306 -26.76 -8.84 -21.24
CA GLY A 306 -27.68 -9.76 -21.91
C GLY A 306 -29.09 -9.18 -22.04
N GLY A 307 -29.59 -9.08 -23.27
CA GLY A 307 -30.93 -8.56 -23.58
C GLY A 307 -31.20 -8.57 -25.08
N GLU A 308 -32.45 -8.82 -25.48
CA GLU A 308 -32.85 -8.78 -26.89
C GLU A 308 -32.63 -7.36 -27.47
N GLY A 309 -32.03 -7.29 -28.66
CA GLY A 309 -31.81 -6.03 -29.38
C GLY A 309 -30.58 -5.20 -28.99
N SER A 310 -29.78 -5.64 -28.00
CA SER A 310 -28.55 -4.92 -27.63
C SER A 310 -27.45 -5.15 -28.67
N GLN A 311 -26.95 -4.08 -29.28
CA GLN A 311 -25.79 -4.14 -30.15
C GLN A 311 -24.52 -4.08 -29.32
N TYR A 312 -23.57 -4.97 -29.60
CA TYR A 312 -22.28 -5.02 -28.92
C TYR A 312 -21.15 -5.07 -29.94
N TYR A 313 -20.01 -4.56 -29.52
CA TYR A 313 -18.76 -4.54 -30.27
C TYR A 313 -17.75 -5.44 -29.57
N LEU A 314 -16.84 -6.04 -30.33
CA LEU A 314 -15.63 -6.63 -29.75
C LEU A 314 -14.83 -5.51 -29.09
N ASN A 315 -14.29 -5.77 -27.89
CA ASN A 315 -13.37 -4.88 -27.20
C ASN A 315 -11.97 -4.93 -27.84
N ALA A 316 -11.91 -4.58 -29.12
CA ALA A 316 -10.78 -4.87 -29.99
C ALA A 316 -9.49 -4.07 -29.69
N GLY A 317 -8.37 -4.63 -30.12
CA GLY A 317 -7.01 -4.11 -30.00
C GLY A 317 -6.29 -4.57 -28.72
N GLY A 318 -5.12 -3.98 -28.45
CA GLY A 318 -4.27 -4.31 -27.30
C GLY A 318 -4.74 -3.76 -25.94
N HIS A 319 -4.51 -4.47 -24.85
CA HIS A 319 -4.82 -4.01 -23.51
C HIS A 319 -3.66 -4.35 -22.58
N GLN A 320 -3.27 -3.39 -21.76
CA GLN A 320 -2.35 -3.59 -20.64
C GLN A 320 -3.18 -3.70 -19.36
N LEU A 321 -3.32 -4.92 -18.86
CA LEU A 321 -4.18 -5.25 -17.74
C LEU A 321 -3.37 -5.44 -16.46
N PRO A 322 -3.78 -4.87 -15.31
CA PRO A 322 -3.15 -5.17 -14.04
C PRO A 322 -3.33 -6.64 -13.66
N VAL A 323 -2.32 -7.23 -13.05
CA VAL A 323 -2.39 -8.57 -12.46
C VAL A 323 -2.85 -8.45 -11.01
N PHE A 324 -3.82 -9.26 -10.60
CA PHE A 324 -4.36 -9.28 -9.24
C PHE A 324 -3.96 -10.56 -8.51
N VAL A 325 -3.83 -10.44 -7.18
CA VAL A 325 -3.57 -11.55 -6.27
C VAL A 325 -4.79 -12.45 -6.18
N GLY A 326 -4.59 -13.76 -6.24
CA GLY A 326 -5.65 -14.76 -6.12
C GLY A 326 -6.35 -15.11 -7.44
N GLU A 327 -7.47 -15.83 -7.31
CA GLU A 327 -8.24 -16.36 -8.42
C GLU A 327 -9.39 -15.43 -8.82
N VAL A 328 -9.54 -15.27 -10.14
CA VAL A 328 -10.75 -14.71 -10.73
C VAL A 328 -11.88 -15.76 -10.71
N GLY A 329 -12.89 -15.54 -9.85
CA GLY A 329 -14.22 -16.20 -9.91
C GLY A 329 -14.61 -17.00 -8.67
N GLY A 330 -15.69 -16.58 -7.99
CA GLY A 330 -16.33 -17.34 -6.92
C GLY A 330 -17.83 -17.06 -6.85
N LYS A 331 -18.65 -17.98 -7.37
CA LYS A 331 -20.13 -18.13 -7.26
C LYS A 331 -21.06 -16.90 -7.50
N ALA A 332 -20.57 -15.67 -7.59
CA ALA A 332 -21.29 -14.47 -8.00
C ALA A 332 -20.66 -13.93 -9.30
N GLY A 333 -21.49 -13.38 -10.20
CA GLY A 333 -21.18 -13.14 -11.61
C GLY A 333 -19.84 -12.45 -11.88
N MET A 334 -19.13 -12.90 -12.92
CA MET A 334 -17.76 -12.46 -13.20
C MET A 334 -17.75 -11.10 -13.90
N ARG A 335 -17.87 -10.01 -13.14
CA ARG A 335 -17.79 -8.64 -13.67
C ARG A 335 -16.41 -8.04 -13.41
N SER A 336 -15.90 -7.32 -14.39
CA SER A 336 -14.61 -6.60 -14.31
C SER A 336 -14.57 -5.56 -13.17
N VAL A 337 -15.71 -4.97 -12.80
CA VAL A 337 -15.84 -3.95 -11.73
C VAL A 337 -15.55 -4.51 -10.34
N GLU A 338 -15.73 -5.82 -10.12
CA GLU A 338 -15.52 -6.45 -8.80
C GLU A 338 -14.04 -6.43 -8.36
N TRP A 339 -13.12 -6.11 -9.28
CA TRP A 339 -11.67 -6.18 -9.08
C TRP A 339 -11.00 -4.83 -8.85
N GLU A 340 -11.74 -3.72 -8.92
CA GLU A 340 -11.24 -2.39 -8.50
C GLU A 340 -10.78 -2.39 -7.03
N ARG A 341 -11.35 -3.29 -6.22
CA ARG A 341 -11.01 -3.47 -4.80
C ARG A 341 -9.97 -4.56 -4.55
N ALA A 342 -9.68 -5.40 -5.54
CA ALA A 342 -8.75 -6.52 -5.40
C ALA A 342 -7.31 -6.03 -5.26
N LEU A 343 -6.50 -6.80 -4.54
CA LEU A 343 -5.08 -6.50 -4.38
C LEU A 343 -4.35 -6.76 -5.70
N ARG A 344 -3.67 -5.74 -6.24
CA ARG A 344 -2.79 -5.90 -7.40
C ARG A 344 -1.47 -6.54 -6.98
N VAL A 345 -0.89 -7.35 -7.85
CA VAL A 345 0.53 -7.68 -7.81
C VAL A 345 1.27 -6.41 -8.23
N PRO A 346 2.10 -5.80 -7.36
CA PRO A 346 2.71 -4.50 -7.63
C PRO A 346 3.43 -4.44 -8.97
N CYS A 347 3.17 -3.39 -9.76
CA CYS A 347 3.73 -3.12 -11.09
C CYS A 347 3.39 -4.16 -12.18
N ALA A 348 2.88 -5.33 -11.82
CA ALA A 348 2.72 -6.45 -12.74
C ALA A 348 1.52 -6.25 -13.67
N THR A 349 1.77 -6.38 -14.98
CA THR A 349 0.72 -6.27 -16.00
C THR A 349 0.84 -7.35 -17.08
N VAL A 350 -0.25 -7.62 -17.79
CA VAL A 350 -0.31 -8.51 -18.96
C VAL A 350 -0.70 -7.71 -20.19
N LEU A 351 -0.04 -8.01 -21.31
CA LEU A 351 -0.36 -7.48 -22.63
C LEU A 351 -1.20 -8.50 -23.41
N VAL A 352 -2.41 -8.11 -23.82
CA VAL A 352 -3.36 -8.96 -24.56
C VAL A 352 -3.93 -8.21 -25.76
N ARG A 353 -4.15 -8.85 -26.91
CA ARG A 353 -4.88 -8.27 -28.06
C ARG A 353 -6.11 -9.10 -28.40
N LEU A 354 -7.20 -8.40 -28.71
CA LEU A 354 -8.43 -8.99 -29.24
C LEU A 354 -8.64 -8.49 -30.67
N GLU A 355 -8.60 -9.38 -31.65
CA GLU A 355 -8.72 -9.01 -33.07
C GLU A 355 -9.95 -9.65 -33.72
N ARG A 356 -10.81 -8.86 -34.35
CA ARG A 356 -12.02 -9.39 -34.99
C ARG A 356 -11.67 -10.12 -36.29
N VAL A 357 -12.28 -11.28 -36.48
CA VAL A 357 -12.27 -12.03 -37.73
C VAL A 357 -13.70 -12.08 -38.29
N PRO A 358 -14.01 -11.27 -39.33
CA PRO A 358 -15.34 -11.28 -39.94
C PRO A 358 -15.71 -12.65 -40.51
N TYR A 359 -17.00 -12.98 -40.48
CA TYR A 359 -17.51 -14.23 -41.07
C TYR A 359 -16.98 -14.47 -42.50
N GLY A 360 -16.54 -15.71 -42.75
CA GLY A 360 -16.02 -16.13 -44.06
C GLY A 360 -14.60 -15.62 -44.38
N LYS A 361 -13.98 -14.83 -43.50
CA LYS A 361 -12.57 -14.47 -43.62
C LYS A 361 -11.69 -15.44 -42.82
N LYS A 362 -10.47 -15.65 -43.31
CA LYS A 362 -9.44 -16.36 -42.56
C LYS A 362 -8.77 -15.39 -41.59
N THR A 363 -8.29 -15.90 -40.46
CA THR A 363 -7.40 -15.11 -39.62
C THR A 363 -6.19 -14.66 -40.41
N ARG A 364 -5.85 -13.37 -40.25
CA ARG A 364 -4.54 -12.83 -40.57
C ARG A 364 -3.75 -12.72 -39.28
N GLU A 365 -2.58 -13.34 -39.23
CA GLU A 365 -1.67 -13.15 -38.10
C GLU A 365 -1.12 -11.72 -38.12
N GLU A 366 -1.41 -10.97 -37.06
CA GLU A 366 -0.96 -9.59 -36.90
C GLU A 366 0.36 -9.55 -36.10
N PRO A 367 1.38 -8.82 -36.57
CA PRO A 367 2.65 -8.72 -35.86
C PRO A 367 2.46 -8.11 -34.47
N VAL A 368 3.34 -8.50 -33.55
CA VAL A 368 3.34 -7.93 -32.19
C VAL A 368 3.67 -6.44 -32.28
N PRO A 369 2.83 -5.55 -31.74
CA PRO A 369 3.15 -4.13 -31.70
C PRO A 369 4.32 -3.86 -30.75
N ASP A 370 5.20 -2.92 -31.11
CA ASP A 370 6.17 -2.39 -30.16
C ASP A 370 5.43 -1.62 -29.05
N TYR A 371 5.71 -1.94 -27.79
CA TYR A 371 5.12 -1.29 -26.62
C TYR A 371 5.31 0.24 -26.68
N SER A 372 6.44 0.72 -27.18
CA SER A 372 6.78 2.15 -27.27
C SER A 372 5.77 2.97 -28.09
N THR A 373 5.03 2.31 -29.00
CA THR A 373 4.04 2.93 -29.88
C THR A 373 2.74 3.30 -29.17
N GLY A 374 2.55 2.89 -27.91
CA GLY A 374 1.28 3.08 -27.21
C GLY A 374 0.16 2.19 -27.74
N ALA A 375 0.51 1.04 -28.32
CA ALA A 375 -0.45 0.10 -28.92
C ALA A 375 -1.34 -0.65 -27.91
N TYR A 376 -1.27 -0.37 -26.60
CA TYR A 376 -2.05 -1.03 -25.55
C TYR A 376 -2.83 -0.02 -24.72
N VAL A 377 -4.15 -0.20 -24.57
CA VAL A 377 -4.97 0.62 -23.66
C VAL A 377 -4.56 0.27 -22.23
N SER A 378 -4.22 1.28 -21.44
CA SER A 378 -3.49 1.10 -20.17
C SER A 378 -4.13 1.82 -18.99
N MET A 379 -5.24 2.53 -19.18
CA MET A 379 -5.89 3.27 -18.09
C MET A 379 -6.34 2.35 -16.95
N LEU A 380 -6.71 1.09 -17.24
CA LEU A 380 -7.03 0.09 -16.22
C LEU A 380 -5.82 -0.29 -15.35
N SER A 381 -4.61 -0.15 -15.88
CA SER A 381 -3.33 -0.39 -15.19
C SER A 381 -2.64 0.89 -14.75
N THR A 382 -3.39 1.99 -14.56
CA THR A 382 -2.83 3.25 -14.05
C THR A 382 -2.03 3.00 -12.76
N PRO A 383 -0.75 3.42 -12.72
CA PRO A 383 0.12 3.26 -11.55
C PRO A 383 -0.45 3.91 -10.29
N MET A 384 -0.56 3.13 -9.22
CA MET A 384 -0.87 3.65 -7.88
C MET A 384 0.29 4.48 -7.34
N GLY A 385 0.04 5.33 -6.34
CA GLY A 385 1.07 6.21 -5.75
C GLY A 385 2.35 5.47 -5.33
N TYR A 386 2.21 4.25 -4.82
CA TYR A 386 3.34 3.39 -4.46
C TYR A 386 4.07 2.80 -5.67
N GLU A 387 3.35 2.42 -6.72
CA GLU A 387 3.94 1.89 -7.96
C GLU A 387 4.75 2.96 -8.68
N LYS A 388 4.31 4.24 -8.62
CA LYS A 388 5.08 5.37 -9.16
C LYS A 388 6.47 5.49 -8.51
N LYS A 389 6.59 5.16 -7.22
CA LYS A 389 7.88 5.10 -6.50
C LYS A 389 8.68 3.85 -6.86
N LEU A 390 8.01 2.72 -7.09
CA LEU A 390 8.63 1.44 -7.41
C LEU A 390 9.17 1.35 -8.84
N TYR A 391 8.47 1.88 -9.85
CA TYR A 391 8.83 1.70 -11.25
C TYR A 391 10.25 2.15 -11.60
N PRO A 392 10.72 3.36 -11.22
CA PRO A 392 12.10 3.79 -11.48
C PRO A 392 13.11 2.81 -10.88
N HIS A 393 12.78 2.28 -9.70
CA HIS A 393 13.65 1.41 -8.95
C HIS A 393 13.75 0.01 -9.57
N VAL A 394 12.59 -0.60 -9.82
CA VAL A 394 12.44 -1.88 -10.50
C VAL A 394 13.16 -1.85 -11.86
N LEU A 395 13.07 -0.74 -12.59
CA LEU A 395 13.78 -0.57 -13.87
C LEU A 395 15.30 -0.40 -13.72
N SER A 396 15.76 0.24 -12.64
CA SER A 396 17.19 0.49 -12.42
C SER A 396 17.94 -0.72 -11.87
N GLU A 397 17.30 -1.52 -11.01
CA GLU A 397 17.95 -2.65 -10.33
C GLU A 397 17.86 -3.95 -11.11
N ARG A 398 16.77 -4.16 -11.85
CA ARG A 398 16.58 -5.40 -12.59
C ARG A 398 17.40 -5.33 -13.87
N GLY A 399 18.56 -5.96 -13.82
CA GLY A 399 19.41 -6.15 -15.00
C GLY A 399 18.69 -6.93 -16.11
N SER A 400 19.32 -6.94 -17.29
CA SER A 400 18.83 -7.65 -18.48
C SER A 400 19.07 -9.17 -18.37
N VAL A 401 18.49 -9.81 -17.35
CA VAL A 401 18.60 -11.25 -17.13
C VAL A 401 17.45 -11.96 -17.86
N THR A 402 17.79 -12.96 -18.67
CA THR A 402 16.80 -13.72 -19.45
C THR A 402 16.23 -14.90 -18.65
N VAL A 403 15.09 -15.43 -19.09
CA VAL A 403 14.51 -16.66 -18.53
C VAL A 403 15.52 -17.82 -18.61
N ASP A 404 16.24 -17.98 -19.73
CA ASP A 404 17.27 -19.00 -19.90
C ASP A 404 18.39 -18.88 -18.86
N GLU A 405 18.89 -17.67 -18.60
CA GLU A 405 19.94 -17.44 -17.61
C GLU A 405 19.49 -17.78 -16.18
N VAL A 406 18.26 -17.40 -15.82
CA VAL A 406 17.69 -17.75 -14.51
C VAL A 406 17.56 -19.26 -14.37
N LEU A 407 17.02 -19.94 -15.39
CA LEU A 407 16.83 -21.38 -15.39
C LEU A 407 18.16 -22.14 -15.39
N ALA A 408 19.14 -21.70 -16.19
CA ALA A 408 20.47 -22.28 -16.23
C ALA A 408 21.16 -22.21 -14.85
N LYS A 409 21.09 -21.06 -14.18
CA LYS A 409 21.62 -20.91 -12.81
C LYS A 409 20.89 -21.80 -11.81
N TRP A 410 19.57 -21.85 -11.94
CA TRP A 410 18.71 -22.58 -11.02
C TRP A 410 18.87 -24.10 -11.16
N MET A 411 18.97 -24.63 -12.38
CA MET A 411 19.23 -26.05 -12.69
C MET A 411 20.71 -26.45 -12.52
N GLY A 412 21.65 -25.56 -12.81
CA GLY A 412 23.10 -25.81 -12.73
C GLY A 412 23.67 -25.80 -11.32
N SER A 413 22.94 -25.26 -10.34
CA SER A 413 23.32 -25.20 -8.90
C SER A 413 23.58 -26.56 -8.21
N GLY A 414 23.47 -27.68 -8.94
CA GLY A 414 23.81 -29.04 -8.49
C GLY A 414 24.72 -29.84 -9.43
N GLN A 415 25.27 -29.25 -10.50
CA GLN A 415 26.20 -29.93 -11.42
C GLN A 415 27.51 -29.16 -11.54
N GLU A 416 28.64 -29.80 -11.19
CA GLU A 416 29.97 -29.19 -11.24
C GLU A 416 30.46 -28.85 -12.67
N ASN A 417 29.79 -29.30 -13.74
CA ASN A 417 30.21 -29.04 -15.11
C ASN A 417 29.04 -28.90 -16.09
N GLY A 418 28.78 -27.66 -16.53
CA GLY A 418 28.06 -27.34 -17.76
C GLY A 418 26.67 -26.71 -17.60
N LYS A 419 26.38 -25.70 -18.45
CA LYS A 419 25.04 -25.14 -18.64
C LYS A 419 24.09 -26.24 -19.15
N PRO A 420 22.86 -26.38 -18.61
CA PRO A 420 21.88 -27.34 -19.12
C PRO A 420 21.64 -27.15 -20.62
N SER A 421 21.48 -28.25 -21.37
CA SER A 421 21.12 -28.17 -22.79
C SER A 421 19.70 -27.62 -22.96
N ALA A 422 19.43 -26.87 -24.05
CA ALA A 422 18.10 -26.31 -24.34
C ALA A 422 16.98 -27.36 -24.26
N THR A 423 17.22 -28.57 -24.80
CA THR A 423 16.27 -29.69 -24.74
C THR A 423 15.99 -30.16 -23.31
N SER A 424 16.98 -30.11 -22.42
CA SER A 424 16.80 -30.41 -20.99
C SER A 424 15.95 -29.35 -20.30
N ILE A 425 16.14 -28.06 -20.66
CA ILE A 425 15.32 -26.95 -20.17
C ILE A 425 13.87 -27.14 -20.61
N ASP A 426 13.62 -27.39 -21.89
CA ASP A 426 12.26 -27.58 -22.42
C ASP A 426 11.55 -28.77 -21.77
N THR A 427 12.24 -29.90 -21.63
CA THR A 427 11.70 -31.09 -20.96
C THR A 427 11.33 -30.79 -19.51
N TYR A 428 12.17 -30.00 -18.83
CA TYR A 428 11.94 -29.59 -17.46
C TYR A 428 10.72 -28.66 -17.33
N ILE A 429 10.59 -27.67 -18.22
CA ILE A 429 9.44 -26.77 -18.30
C ILE A 429 8.15 -27.56 -18.47
N GLN A 430 8.14 -28.49 -19.44
CA GLN A 430 6.98 -29.33 -19.72
C GLN A 430 6.59 -30.23 -18.55
N LYS A 431 7.56 -30.67 -17.74
CA LYS A 431 7.31 -31.47 -16.54
C LYS A 431 6.75 -30.63 -15.39
N CYS A 432 7.32 -29.45 -15.14
CA CYS A 432 7.06 -28.65 -13.95
C CYS A 432 5.88 -27.70 -14.09
N LEU A 433 5.58 -27.23 -15.30
CA LEU A 433 4.46 -26.31 -15.59
C LEU A 433 3.33 -26.98 -16.38
N THR A 434 2.98 -28.21 -16.00
CA THR A 434 1.77 -28.88 -16.48
C THR A 434 0.52 -28.21 -15.91
N THR A 435 -0.62 -28.38 -16.58
CA THR A 435 -1.91 -27.89 -16.06
C THR A 435 -2.16 -28.48 -14.67
N PRO A 436 -2.23 -27.67 -13.61
CA PRO A 436 -2.26 -28.19 -12.26
C PRO A 436 -3.65 -28.78 -11.96
N LYS A 437 -3.68 -29.96 -11.31
CA LYS A 437 -4.93 -30.64 -10.91
C LYS A 437 -5.71 -29.87 -9.84
N HIS A 438 -4.98 -29.14 -9.00
CA HIS A 438 -5.50 -28.28 -7.95
C HIS A 438 -4.89 -26.90 -8.11
N MET A 439 -5.58 -25.86 -7.63
CA MET A 439 -5.03 -24.51 -7.68
C MET A 439 -3.71 -24.45 -6.89
N PRO A 440 -2.60 -24.05 -7.52
CA PRO A 440 -1.35 -23.85 -6.79
C PRO A 440 -1.50 -22.68 -5.82
N PRO A 441 -0.74 -22.66 -4.72
CA PRO A 441 -0.74 -21.53 -3.81
C PRO A 441 -0.31 -20.23 -4.49
N GLN A 442 -0.74 -19.10 -3.92
CA GLN A 442 -0.32 -17.77 -4.36
C GLN A 442 1.20 -17.58 -4.18
N LEU A 443 1.82 -16.87 -5.13
CA LEU A 443 3.21 -16.44 -5.06
C LEU A 443 3.37 -15.38 -3.96
N ALA A 444 4.40 -15.51 -3.14
CA ALA A 444 4.71 -14.51 -2.13
C ALA A 444 5.13 -13.19 -2.80
N LEU A 445 4.52 -12.07 -2.38
CA LEU A 445 4.83 -10.74 -2.90
C LEU A 445 6.01 -10.05 -2.20
N THR A 446 6.81 -10.81 -1.44
CA THR A 446 7.98 -10.32 -0.73
C THR A 446 9.07 -9.88 -1.71
N ALA A 447 9.26 -10.58 -2.83
CA ALA A 447 10.30 -10.32 -3.82
C ALA A 447 9.91 -9.26 -4.88
N VAL A 448 9.08 -8.27 -4.53
CA VAL A 448 8.67 -7.21 -5.47
C VAL A 448 9.78 -6.17 -5.65
N ALA A 449 10.37 -5.69 -4.57
CA ALA A 449 11.46 -4.73 -4.60
C ALA A 449 12.35 -4.87 -3.38
N LYS A 450 13.64 -4.69 -3.57
CA LYS A 450 14.62 -4.71 -2.49
C LYS A 450 14.44 -3.50 -1.58
N TYR A 451 14.95 -3.64 -0.36
CA TYR A 451 14.98 -2.53 0.58
C TYR A 451 15.84 -1.39 0.03
N GLN A 452 15.31 -0.18 0.18
CA GLN A 452 16.03 1.04 -0.14
C GLN A 452 16.03 1.97 1.07
N PRO A 453 17.21 2.31 1.62
CA PRO A 453 17.33 3.21 2.77
C PRO A 453 16.64 4.55 2.55
N LYS A 454 16.62 5.02 1.30
CA LYS A 454 15.93 6.24 0.87
C LYS A 454 14.44 6.21 1.23
N TYR A 455 13.74 5.12 0.93
CA TYR A 455 12.31 4.98 1.27
C TYR A 455 12.09 4.51 2.70
N GLY A 456 13.08 3.81 3.27
CA GLY A 456 13.08 3.34 4.65
C GLY A 456 12.13 2.18 4.89
N PHE A 457 12.13 1.69 6.12
CA PHE A 457 11.28 0.62 6.61
C PHE A 457 10.27 1.23 7.58
N LYS A 458 8.98 1.04 7.32
CA LYS A 458 7.90 1.52 8.15
C LYS A 458 7.35 0.39 9.00
N ILE A 459 7.07 0.67 10.27
CA ILE A 459 6.46 -0.29 11.17
C ILE A 459 5.44 0.36 12.08
N CYS A 460 4.31 -0.30 12.30
CA CYS A 460 3.23 0.16 13.16
C CYS A 460 2.79 -0.99 14.05
N VAL A 461 2.63 -0.75 15.35
CA VAL A 461 2.00 -1.70 16.28
C VAL A 461 0.55 -1.27 16.43
N GLU A 462 -0.39 -2.10 15.97
CA GLU A 462 -1.79 -1.69 15.85
C GLU A 462 -2.66 -2.13 17.02
N SER A 463 -2.47 -3.36 17.48
CA SER A 463 -3.28 -3.94 18.54
C SER A 463 -2.61 -5.13 19.18
N ALA A 464 -3.08 -5.53 20.35
CA ALA A 464 -2.73 -6.79 20.96
C ALA A 464 -4.00 -7.53 21.37
N THR A 465 -3.87 -8.82 21.66
CA THR A 465 -4.97 -9.67 22.10
C THR A 465 -4.53 -10.60 23.22
N ASN A 466 -5.50 -10.95 24.07
CA ASN A 466 -5.34 -11.90 25.18
C ASN A 466 -4.28 -11.47 26.21
N LEU A 467 -4.09 -10.16 26.42
CA LEU A 467 -3.20 -9.65 27.47
C LEU A 467 -3.73 -9.98 28.87
N ARG A 468 -2.85 -10.00 29.86
CA ARG A 468 -3.15 -10.42 31.25
C ARG A 468 -3.33 -9.24 32.19
N GLY A 469 -2.57 -8.18 31.98
CA GLY A 469 -2.57 -6.96 32.78
C GLY A 469 -3.91 -6.27 32.78
N LYS A 470 -4.14 -5.53 33.86
CA LYS A 470 -5.42 -4.87 34.14
C LYS A 470 -5.38 -3.35 33.94
N GLY A 471 -4.17 -2.80 33.72
CA GLY A 471 -3.91 -1.38 33.53
C GLY A 471 -3.83 -0.99 32.06
N PHE A 472 -3.16 0.13 31.79
CA PHE A 472 -2.86 0.58 30.44
C PHE A 472 -1.75 -0.27 29.82
N HIS A 473 -1.83 -0.51 28.52
CA HIS A 473 -0.82 -1.28 27.80
C HIS A 473 -0.07 -0.40 26.83
N PHE A 474 1.26 -0.46 26.92
CA PHE A 474 2.19 0.24 26.04
C PHE A 474 3.10 -0.78 25.37
N ALA A 475 3.61 -0.44 24.18
CA ALA A 475 4.61 -1.26 23.51
C ALA A 475 5.90 -0.49 23.33
N VAL A 476 7.02 -1.13 23.61
CA VAL A 476 8.36 -0.64 23.32
C VAL A 476 8.90 -1.42 22.14
N VAL A 477 9.26 -0.72 21.09
CA VAL A 477 9.74 -1.33 19.85
C VAL A 477 11.21 -1.05 19.70
N SER A 478 12.00 -2.08 19.39
CA SER A 478 13.46 -2.01 19.28
C SER A 478 13.95 -2.75 18.05
N LEU A 479 14.87 -2.13 17.30
CA LEU A 479 15.62 -2.81 16.24
C LEU A 479 16.69 -3.73 16.84
N CYS A 480 17.03 -4.81 16.15
CA CYS A 480 18.10 -5.75 16.48
C CYS A 480 18.78 -6.22 15.18
N PRO A 481 20.11 -6.05 14.99
CA PRO A 481 21.06 -5.37 15.89
C PRO A 481 20.75 -3.87 16.07
N GLY A 482 21.25 -3.30 17.17
CA GLY A 482 20.90 -1.96 17.66
C GLY A 482 19.93 -1.98 18.86
N GLY A 483 19.45 -0.80 19.23
CA GLY A 483 18.35 -0.63 20.18
C GLY A 483 18.66 -1.02 21.64
N LEU A 484 17.65 -1.58 22.31
CA LEU A 484 17.65 -1.92 23.74
C LEU A 484 18.56 -3.08 24.12
N TYR A 485 18.83 -3.98 23.16
CA TYR A 485 19.50 -5.24 23.41
C TYR A 485 20.97 -5.25 22.96
N GLU A 486 21.56 -4.07 22.80
CA GLU A 486 22.96 -3.87 22.43
C GLU A 486 23.70 -2.97 23.42
N ALA A 487 24.99 -3.20 23.60
CA ALA A 487 25.86 -2.38 24.43
C ALA A 487 26.91 -1.68 23.53
N PRO A 488 27.04 -0.34 23.57
CA PRO A 488 26.20 0.59 24.32
C PRO A 488 24.77 0.65 23.76
N LYS A 489 23.78 0.85 24.64
CA LYS A 489 22.37 0.96 24.23
C LYS A 489 22.21 2.18 23.35
N ARG A 490 21.64 1.99 22.16
CA ARG A 490 21.36 3.08 21.20
C ARG A 490 19.87 3.30 21.21
N ILE A 491 19.42 4.29 21.97
CA ILE A 491 17.99 4.61 22.10
C ILE A 491 17.54 5.45 20.91
N GLU A 492 18.35 6.43 20.52
CA GLU A 492 18.03 7.39 19.46
C GLU A 492 17.91 6.70 18.09
N GLY A 493 16.70 6.74 17.51
CA GLY A 493 16.39 6.20 16.17
C GLY A 493 16.22 4.68 16.06
N ASP A 494 16.63 3.90 17.07
CA ASP A 494 16.53 2.44 17.07
C ASP A 494 15.48 1.90 18.07
N VAL A 495 14.94 2.77 18.95
CA VAL A 495 13.91 2.44 19.95
C VAL A 495 12.80 3.49 19.93
N TRP A 496 11.54 3.08 20.03
CA TRP A 496 10.42 4.00 20.22
C TRP A 496 9.28 3.35 21.02
N ILE A 497 8.44 4.21 21.62
CA ILE A 497 7.30 3.80 22.44
C ILE A 497 6.00 4.06 21.69
N VAL A 498 5.14 3.06 21.66
CA VAL A 498 3.77 3.11 21.14
C VAL A 498 2.85 3.42 22.31
N LYS A 499 2.25 4.62 22.28
CA LYS A 499 1.62 5.25 23.44
C LYS A 499 0.19 5.73 23.26
N LYS A 500 -0.31 5.86 22.02
CA LYS A 500 -1.67 6.38 21.75
C LYS A 500 -2.72 5.28 21.87
N VAL A 501 -3.01 4.84 23.09
CA VAL A 501 -4.04 3.81 23.34
C VAL A 501 -5.44 4.36 23.01
N LYS A 502 -6.26 3.60 22.28
CA LYS A 502 -7.65 3.97 21.98
C LYS A 502 -8.56 3.57 23.13
N GLY A 503 -9.22 4.51 23.81
CA GLY A 503 -10.03 4.17 24.98
C GLY A 503 -11.31 3.36 24.68
N ASP A 504 -11.77 3.33 23.42
CA ASP A 504 -12.86 2.46 22.97
C ASP A 504 -12.45 0.98 22.82
N SER A 505 -11.15 0.69 22.89
CA SER A 505 -10.61 -0.68 22.83
C SER A 505 -10.73 -1.41 24.17
N ASP A 506 -10.53 -2.71 24.15
CA ASP A 506 -10.65 -3.60 25.31
C ASP A 506 -9.34 -3.62 26.10
N VAL A 507 -9.38 -3.63 27.44
CA VAL A 507 -8.16 -3.67 28.27
C VAL A 507 -7.27 -4.88 27.94
N ARG A 508 -7.84 -6.03 27.60
CA ARG A 508 -7.08 -7.23 27.20
C ARG A 508 -6.82 -7.33 25.70
N HIS A 509 -7.52 -6.53 24.90
CA HIS A 509 -7.33 -6.43 23.46
C HIS A 509 -7.15 -4.96 23.03
N PRO A 510 -6.09 -4.28 23.52
CA PRO A 510 -5.91 -2.85 23.30
C PRO A 510 -5.61 -2.58 21.82
N ARG A 511 -5.97 -1.37 21.38
CA ARG A 511 -5.61 -0.84 20.07
C ARG A 511 -4.83 0.46 20.24
N TRP A 512 -3.86 0.68 19.37
CA TRP A 512 -3.04 1.88 19.35
C TRP A 512 -3.29 2.73 18.10
N GLY A 513 -3.00 4.03 18.21
CA GLY A 513 -3.22 5.05 17.18
C GLY A 513 -1.94 5.76 16.75
N ASP A 514 -0.76 5.25 17.13
CA ASP A 514 0.54 5.88 16.85
C ASP A 514 0.88 5.93 15.35
N GLY A 515 0.35 4.98 14.57
CA GLY A 515 0.61 4.91 13.13
C GLY A 515 1.99 4.31 12.81
N PHE A 516 2.51 4.61 11.63
CA PHE A 516 3.80 4.10 11.17
C PHE A 516 4.96 4.92 11.72
N HIS A 517 5.95 4.22 12.27
CA HIS A 517 7.28 4.73 12.54
C HIS A 517 8.19 4.39 11.36
N LEU A 518 8.93 5.38 10.85
CA LEU A 518 9.81 5.25 9.69
C LEU A 518 11.28 5.11 10.13
N VAL A 519 11.95 4.08 9.61
CA VAL A 519 13.36 3.78 9.85
C VAL A 519 14.13 3.88 8.52
N ARG A 520 14.89 4.95 8.33
CA ARG A 520 15.79 5.15 7.18
C ARG A 520 17.22 4.83 7.58
N LYS A 521 17.57 3.55 7.60
CA LYS A 521 18.89 3.08 8.03
C LYS A 521 19.50 2.16 6.99
N GLN A 522 20.80 2.29 6.77
CA GLN A 522 21.52 1.24 6.06
C GLN A 522 21.61 0.02 6.97
N PHE A 523 20.84 -1.03 6.67
CA PHE A 523 21.01 -2.31 7.35
C PHE A 523 22.27 -2.99 6.83
N SER A 524 23.10 -3.48 7.75
CA SER A 524 24.37 -4.14 7.42
C SER A 524 24.18 -5.60 6.99
N ASN A 525 23.05 -6.21 7.31
CA ASN A 525 22.72 -7.60 6.99
C ASN A 525 21.20 -7.84 6.88
N GLY A 526 20.84 -8.92 6.18
CA GLY A 526 19.45 -9.38 6.01
C GLY A 526 18.85 -10.07 7.25
N THR A 527 19.56 -10.11 8.38
CA THR A 527 19.10 -10.75 9.62
C THR A 527 18.52 -9.75 10.63
N SER A 528 18.33 -8.49 10.22
CA SER A 528 17.74 -7.47 11.09
C SER A 528 16.30 -7.82 11.47
N VAL A 529 15.96 -7.61 12.74
CA VAL A 529 14.68 -7.96 13.35
C VAL A 529 14.16 -6.76 14.13
N VAL A 530 12.84 -6.60 14.16
CA VAL A 530 12.18 -5.69 15.09
C VAL A 530 11.55 -6.49 16.22
N ILE A 531 11.87 -6.12 17.45
CA ILE A 531 11.34 -6.71 18.68
C ILE A 531 10.31 -5.75 19.26
N VAL A 532 9.15 -6.27 19.61
CA VAL A 532 8.04 -5.52 20.21
C VAL A 532 7.81 -6.09 21.61
N ASP A 533 8.08 -5.30 22.63
CA ASP A 533 7.91 -5.65 24.05
C ASP A 533 6.65 -4.94 24.58
N VAL A 534 5.66 -5.71 25.02
CA VAL A 534 4.39 -5.18 25.52
C VAL A 534 4.41 -5.19 27.05
N LYS A 535 4.04 -4.05 27.63
CA LYS A 535 4.04 -3.86 29.09
C LYS A 535 2.70 -3.30 29.56
N SER A 536 2.26 -3.78 30.72
CA SER A 536 1.14 -3.20 31.47
C SER A 536 1.68 -2.18 32.47
N PHE A 537 1.00 -1.04 32.56
CA PHE A 537 1.28 0.05 33.48
C PHE A 537 0.03 0.37 34.29
N ASP A 538 0.18 0.45 35.61
CA ASP A 538 -0.86 0.88 36.53
C ASP A 538 -0.53 2.31 37.04
N PRO A 539 -1.36 3.33 36.73
CA PRO A 539 -1.08 4.69 37.16
C PRO A 539 -1.20 4.88 38.68
N GLU A 540 -1.87 3.97 39.40
CA GLU A 540 -1.96 4.02 40.87
C GLU A 540 -0.71 3.47 41.56
N ASP A 541 0.08 2.64 40.87
CA ASP A 541 1.34 2.08 41.34
C ASP A 541 2.40 2.19 40.24
N GLU A 542 3.01 3.37 40.13
CA GLU A 542 4.02 3.68 39.10
C GLU A 542 5.26 2.77 39.15
N SER A 543 5.50 2.11 40.28
CA SER A 543 6.57 1.12 40.41
C SER A 543 6.25 -0.23 39.76
N HIS A 544 4.98 -0.44 39.38
CA HIS A 544 4.43 -1.69 38.88
C HIS A 544 4.27 -1.68 37.37
N VAL A 545 5.40 -1.72 36.66
CA VAL A 545 5.44 -2.09 35.24
C VAL A 545 5.56 -3.60 35.12
N VAL A 546 4.59 -4.24 34.46
CA VAL A 546 4.55 -5.70 34.30
C VAL A 546 4.77 -6.08 32.84
N ASP A 547 5.68 -7.02 32.61
CA ASP A 547 5.90 -7.59 31.28
C ASP A 547 4.71 -8.47 30.86
N GLU A 548 4.02 -8.08 29.79
CA GLU A 548 3.01 -8.93 29.13
C GLU A 548 3.67 -9.95 28.19
N GLY A 549 4.83 -9.58 27.65
CA GLY A 549 5.68 -10.42 26.82
C GLY A 549 6.19 -9.69 25.59
N TRP A 550 6.96 -10.39 24.77
CA TRP A 550 7.59 -9.83 23.58
C TRP A 550 7.37 -10.66 22.33
N GLY A 551 7.29 -10.00 21.18
CA GLY A 551 7.22 -10.62 19.87
C GLY A 551 8.34 -10.11 18.97
N ALA A 552 8.56 -10.77 17.83
CA ALA A 552 9.57 -10.38 16.87
C ALA A 552 9.10 -10.56 15.42
N VAL A 553 9.44 -9.60 14.56
CA VAL A 553 9.17 -9.62 13.11
C VAL A 553 10.48 -9.30 12.37
N PRO A 554 10.83 -10.02 11.29
CA PRO A 554 12.07 -9.72 10.60
C PRO A 554 11.91 -8.45 9.77
N VAL A 555 12.95 -7.63 9.65
CA VAL A 555 12.96 -6.49 8.73
C VAL A 555 12.97 -6.98 7.28
N PHE A 556 13.64 -8.10 7.03
CA PHE A 556 13.77 -8.72 5.72
C PHE A 556 13.06 -10.08 5.69
N ALA A 557 12.21 -10.30 4.69
CA ALA A 557 11.51 -11.56 4.52
C ALA A 557 12.47 -12.64 4.02
N GLU A 558 13.25 -12.30 2.98
CA GLU A 558 14.25 -13.15 2.33
C GLU A 558 15.34 -12.24 1.75
N GLY A 559 16.61 -12.51 2.06
CA GLY A 559 17.74 -11.73 1.55
C GLY A 559 17.62 -10.22 1.81
N GLU A 560 17.53 -9.43 0.72
CA GLU A 560 17.45 -7.96 0.75
C GLU A 560 16.01 -7.43 0.60
N TYR A 561 15.01 -8.32 0.56
CA TYR A 561 13.62 -7.95 0.40
C TYR A 561 12.98 -7.61 1.73
N CYS A 562 12.42 -6.41 1.84
CA CYS A 562 11.76 -5.99 3.05
C CYS A 562 10.50 -6.81 3.33
N THR A 563 10.30 -7.08 4.60
CA THR A 563 9.05 -7.62 5.12
C THR A 563 7.94 -6.60 4.90
N HIS A 564 6.85 -7.05 4.31
CA HIS A 564 5.65 -6.25 4.09
C HIS A 564 4.40 -7.06 4.45
N GLY A 565 3.45 -6.44 5.14
CA GLY A 565 2.20 -7.09 5.54
C GLY A 565 1.73 -6.70 6.93
N VAL A 566 0.63 -7.31 7.37
CA VAL A 566 0.17 -7.25 8.77
C VAL A 566 0.53 -8.58 9.42
N PHE A 567 1.28 -8.60 10.50
CA PHE A 567 1.77 -9.81 11.14
C PHE A 567 1.11 -9.98 12.50
N GLN A 568 0.53 -11.15 12.76
CA GLN A 568 0.16 -11.56 14.10
C GLN A 568 1.34 -12.29 14.74
N LEU A 569 1.95 -11.69 15.78
CA LEU A 569 3.12 -12.21 16.46
C LEU A 569 2.73 -12.83 17.80
N PRO A 570 3.24 -14.01 18.18
CA PRO A 570 3.06 -14.51 19.53
C PRO A 570 3.81 -13.62 20.53
N LEU A 571 3.25 -13.43 21.73
CA LEU A 571 3.99 -12.83 22.85
C LEU A 571 4.62 -13.95 23.70
N PHE A 572 5.95 -13.92 23.77
CA PHE A 572 6.77 -14.80 24.60
C PHE A 572 6.93 -14.21 26.00
N GLU A 573 6.94 -15.07 27.02
CA GLU A 573 7.04 -14.66 28.42
C GLU A 573 8.44 -14.11 28.76
N GLY A 574 8.49 -13.09 29.63
CA GLY A 574 9.72 -12.48 30.14
C GLY A 574 10.41 -11.55 29.14
N THR A 575 11.73 -11.38 29.27
CA THR A 575 12.56 -10.60 28.34
C THR A 575 13.30 -11.51 27.35
N PRO A 576 13.63 -11.05 26.13
CA PRO A 576 14.44 -11.82 25.19
C PRO A 576 15.79 -12.27 25.80
N PRO A 577 16.12 -13.58 25.80
CA PRO A 577 17.39 -14.04 26.36
C PRO A 577 18.60 -13.47 25.61
N PRO A 578 19.67 -13.02 26.30
CA PRO A 578 20.85 -12.45 25.63
C PRO A 578 21.52 -13.39 24.62
N GLY A 579 21.52 -14.70 24.90
CA GLY A 579 22.00 -15.72 23.96
C GLY A 579 21.19 -15.79 22.67
N LEU A 580 19.86 -15.61 22.77
CA LEU A 580 18.95 -15.59 21.63
C LEU A 580 19.16 -14.32 20.79
N ILE A 581 19.30 -13.16 21.44
CA ILE A 581 19.62 -11.89 20.76
C ILE A 581 20.91 -12.03 19.94
N ARG A 582 21.97 -12.65 20.51
CA ARG A 582 23.22 -12.89 19.78
C ARG A 582 23.05 -13.80 18.55
N GLN A 583 22.13 -14.76 18.61
CA GLN A 583 21.80 -15.62 17.46
C GLN A 583 21.02 -14.86 16.39
N LEU A 584 20.00 -14.09 16.79
CA LEU A 584 19.19 -13.27 15.86
C LEU A 584 20.02 -12.26 15.06
N LYS A 585 21.16 -11.80 15.59
CA LYS A 585 22.08 -10.93 14.84
C LYS A 585 22.81 -11.63 13.70
N LYS A 586 22.92 -12.96 13.74
CA LYS A 586 23.76 -13.76 12.84
C LYS A 586 22.97 -14.70 11.94
N GLU A 587 21.80 -15.12 12.40
CA GLU A 587 20.99 -16.16 11.79
C GLU A 587 19.56 -15.65 11.55
N GLU A 588 18.85 -16.27 10.60
CA GLU A 588 17.47 -15.91 10.31
C GLU A 588 16.55 -16.12 11.52
N MET A 589 15.61 -15.20 11.71
CA MET A 589 14.75 -15.16 12.90
C MET A 589 13.91 -16.43 13.09
N LYS A 590 13.26 -16.91 12.02
CA LYS A 590 12.32 -18.05 12.08
C LYS A 590 12.96 -19.33 12.64
N PRO A 591 14.09 -19.85 12.10
CA PRO A 591 14.72 -21.06 12.63
C PRO A 591 15.24 -20.86 14.07
N VAL A 592 15.77 -19.68 14.39
CA VAL A 592 16.27 -19.36 15.74
C VAL A 592 15.13 -19.41 16.77
N LEU A 593 13.99 -18.76 16.51
CA LEU A 593 12.83 -18.81 17.40
C LEU A 593 12.23 -20.21 17.52
N ALA A 594 12.17 -20.96 16.41
CA ALA A 594 11.69 -22.34 16.42
C ALA A 594 12.56 -23.26 17.29
N ALA A 595 13.89 -23.13 17.18
CA ALA A 595 14.84 -23.86 18.01
C ALA A 595 14.72 -23.44 19.49
N ALA A 596 14.57 -22.15 19.76
CA ALA A 596 14.42 -21.61 21.11
C ALA A 596 13.16 -22.14 21.82
N LEU A 597 12.04 -22.24 21.09
CA LEU A 597 10.79 -22.86 21.55
C LEU A 597 10.97 -24.36 21.81
N LYS A 598 11.59 -25.09 20.88
CA LYS A 598 11.86 -26.53 21.02
C LYS A 598 12.72 -26.81 22.25
N ASN A 599 13.72 -25.97 22.51
CA ASN A 599 14.63 -26.07 23.65
C ASN A 599 14.05 -25.45 24.93
N LYS A 600 12.82 -24.91 24.90
CA LYS A 600 12.12 -24.26 26.02
C LYS A 600 12.87 -23.07 26.64
N THR A 601 13.77 -22.46 25.88
CA THR A 601 14.48 -21.22 26.27
C THR A 601 13.56 -20.00 26.20
N ILE A 602 12.52 -20.08 25.37
CA ILE A 602 11.39 -19.14 25.34
C ILE A 602 10.08 -19.93 25.42
N ARG A 603 9.02 -19.29 25.89
CA ARG A 603 7.69 -19.89 26.03
C ARG A 603 6.63 -18.90 25.59
N VAL A 604 5.64 -19.38 24.84
CA VAL A 604 4.46 -18.59 24.51
C VAL A 604 3.66 -18.36 25.78
N GLY A 605 3.13 -17.15 25.96
CA GLY A 605 2.26 -16.86 27.08
C GLY A 605 1.08 -17.83 27.19
N ARG A 606 0.77 -18.26 28.42
CA ARG A 606 -0.56 -18.77 28.80
C ARG A 606 -1.68 -17.91 28.19
N LYS A 607 -2.69 -18.58 27.64
CA LYS A 607 -3.83 -18.01 26.88
C LYS A 607 -3.50 -17.41 25.51
N TYR A 608 -2.31 -17.69 24.97
CA TYR A 608 -1.91 -17.32 23.61
C TYR A 608 -2.05 -15.80 23.34
N PRO A 609 -1.34 -14.95 24.11
CA PRO A 609 -1.26 -13.53 23.84
C PRO A 609 -0.54 -13.27 22.52
N SER A 610 -0.99 -12.26 21.78
CA SER A 610 -0.36 -11.84 20.53
C SER A 610 -0.42 -10.33 20.31
N VAL A 611 0.46 -9.84 19.46
CA VAL A 611 0.50 -8.45 19.01
C VAL A 611 0.42 -8.40 17.48
N PHE A 612 -0.31 -7.42 16.95
CA PHE A 612 -0.46 -7.15 15.53
C PHE A 612 0.47 -6.02 15.11
N VAL A 613 1.32 -6.31 14.13
CA VAL A 613 2.34 -5.38 13.64
C VAL A 613 2.21 -5.25 12.14
N LYS A 614 2.07 -4.02 11.63
CA LYS A 614 2.21 -3.73 10.20
C LYS A 614 3.65 -3.40 9.89
N ALA A 615 4.20 -4.03 8.86
CA ALA A 615 5.50 -3.70 8.28
C ALA A 615 5.30 -3.28 6.83
N ASP A 616 6.03 -2.25 6.40
CA ASP A 616 6.02 -1.76 5.03
C ASP A 616 7.42 -1.31 4.61
N SER A 617 7.78 -1.57 3.36
CA SER A 617 9.06 -1.20 2.75
C SER A 617 9.17 0.28 2.33
N GLY A 618 8.33 1.15 2.89
CA GLY A 618 8.24 2.57 2.56
C GLY A 618 7.47 2.88 1.27
N TYR A 619 6.92 1.86 0.62
CA TYR A 619 6.16 2.01 -0.61
C TYR A 619 4.67 2.22 -0.33
N ASP A 620 4.11 1.81 0.81
CA ASP A 620 2.68 1.90 1.14
C ASP A 620 1.83 0.88 0.36
N MET A 621 2.30 -0.37 0.33
CA MET A 621 1.57 -1.46 -0.34
C MET A 621 0.38 -1.92 0.52
N LYS A 622 -0.66 -2.46 -0.12
CA LYS A 622 -1.82 -3.02 0.60
C LYS A 622 -1.45 -4.36 1.22
N ALA A 623 -1.60 -4.46 2.54
CA ALA A 623 -1.15 -5.61 3.33
C ALA A 623 -2.22 -6.71 3.52
N ILE A 624 -1.80 -7.98 3.46
CA ILE A 624 -2.56 -9.15 3.92
C ILE A 624 -2.11 -9.52 5.34
N VAL A 625 -3.02 -10.05 6.17
CA VAL A 625 -2.66 -10.59 7.49
C VAL A 625 -1.89 -11.91 7.32
N ASN A 626 -0.62 -11.88 7.70
CA ASN A 626 0.27 -13.02 7.78
C ASN A 626 0.27 -13.61 9.19
N THR A 627 0.03 -14.93 9.26
CA THR A 627 0.01 -15.70 10.51
C THR A 627 1.09 -16.77 10.57
N ASP A 628 2.06 -16.74 9.64
CA ASP A 628 3.11 -17.74 9.50
C ASP A 628 4.14 -17.68 10.63
N LEU A 629 4.17 -16.56 11.36
CA LEU A 629 5.01 -16.37 12.54
C LEU A 629 4.37 -16.93 13.83
N LEU A 630 3.14 -17.42 13.76
CA LEU A 630 2.49 -18.08 14.90
C LEU A 630 3.00 -19.53 15.09
N PRO A 631 3.15 -19.99 16.34
CA PRO A 631 3.51 -21.36 16.65
C PRO A 631 2.31 -22.32 16.44
N LYS A 632 2.50 -23.61 16.79
CA LYS A 632 1.49 -24.67 16.62
C LYS A 632 0.11 -24.24 17.13
N GLY A 633 -0.92 -24.42 16.30
CA GLY A 633 -2.30 -23.98 16.56
C GLY A 633 -2.73 -22.78 15.71
N GLY A 634 -1.76 -22.00 15.20
CA GLY A 634 -1.98 -20.90 14.25
C GLY A 634 -3.00 -19.88 14.75
N ALA A 635 -3.63 -19.16 13.81
CA ALA A 635 -4.57 -18.07 14.11
C ALA A 635 -5.73 -18.48 15.05
N LYS A 636 -6.17 -19.74 14.99
CA LYS A 636 -7.28 -20.23 15.83
C LYS A 636 -6.95 -20.23 17.31
N ALA A 637 -5.72 -20.59 17.69
CA ALA A 637 -5.30 -20.60 19.09
C ALA A 637 -5.12 -19.19 19.67
N PHE A 638 -4.76 -18.22 18.82
CA PHE A 638 -4.50 -16.83 19.17
C PHE A 638 -5.71 -15.89 18.93
N ALA A 639 -6.89 -16.47 18.70
CA ALA A 639 -8.11 -15.69 18.57
C ALA A 639 -8.44 -14.96 19.89
N PRO A 640 -9.06 -13.78 19.86
CA PRO A 640 -9.47 -13.06 21.06
C PRO A 640 -10.40 -13.89 21.96
N ASN A 641 -10.04 -14.06 23.23
CA ASN A 641 -10.82 -14.80 24.21
C ASN A 641 -11.76 -13.85 24.96
N GLY A 642 -13.02 -13.76 24.50
CA GLY A 642 -14.07 -12.96 25.15
C GLY A 642 -13.83 -11.45 25.07
N ARG A 643 -14.76 -10.69 25.68
CA ARG A 643 -14.65 -9.23 25.87
C ARG A 643 -14.38 -8.93 27.34
N ASP A 644 -13.64 -7.86 27.58
CA ASP A 644 -13.35 -7.22 28.85
C ASP A 644 -13.92 -5.78 28.84
N ARG A 645 -13.68 -5.03 29.91
CA ARG A 645 -14.04 -3.61 29.99
C ARG A 645 -13.21 -2.78 29.02
N ALA A 646 -13.76 -1.64 28.60
CA ALA A 646 -13.06 -0.71 27.71
C ALA A 646 -11.91 -0.02 28.44
N VAL A 647 -10.83 0.33 27.74
CA VAL A 647 -9.67 1.04 28.29
C VAL A 647 -10.08 2.36 28.95
N ARG A 648 -11.03 3.11 28.35
CA ARG A 648 -11.57 4.34 28.94
C ARG A 648 -12.19 4.18 30.33
N SER A 649 -12.55 2.96 30.73
CA SER A 649 -13.04 2.69 32.10
C SER A 649 -11.94 2.71 33.16
N LEU A 650 -10.67 2.77 32.75
CA LEU A 650 -9.51 2.97 33.63
C LEU A 650 -9.27 4.46 33.94
N VAL A 651 -9.88 5.37 33.17
CA VAL A 651 -9.73 6.81 33.37
C VAL A 651 -10.60 7.25 34.56
N PRO A 652 -10.07 8.01 35.53
CA PRO A 652 -10.84 8.54 36.64
C PRO A 652 -12.04 9.37 36.18
N SER A 653 -13.13 9.32 36.95
CA SER A 653 -14.35 10.05 36.62
C SER A 653 -14.12 11.57 36.67
N GLY A 654 -14.43 12.26 35.57
CA GLY A 654 -14.29 13.71 35.45
C GLY A 654 -12.98 14.17 34.80
N GLU A 655 -12.09 13.25 34.47
CA GLU A 655 -10.87 13.54 33.73
C GLU A 655 -11.05 13.40 32.21
N ASP A 656 -10.24 14.13 31.46
CA ASP A 656 -10.18 14.00 30.01
C ASP A 656 -9.40 12.75 29.62
N GLU A 657 -10.02 11.88 28.82
CA GLU A 657 -9.47 10.58 28.42
C GLU A 657 -8.12 10.72 27.69
N GLU A 658 -8.03 11.66 26.76
CA GLU A 658 -6.83 11.84 25.94
C GLU A 658 -5.68 12.40 26.76
N ALA A 659 -5.95 13.41 27.59
CA ALA A 659 -4.96 14.00 28.49
C ALA A 659 -4.43 12.98 29.51
N PHE A 660 -5.31 12.20 30.15
CA PHE A 660 -4.90 11.21 31.16
C PHE A 660 -4.08 10.06 30.56
N VAL A 661 -4.47 9.56 29.40
CA VAL A 661 -3.69 8.53 28.68
C VAL A 661 -2.32 9.06 28.25
N ALA A 662 -2.26 10.31 27.78
CA ALA A 662 -0.99 10.95 27.43
C ALA A 662 -0.07 11.11 28.65
N GLU A 663 -0.63 11.46 29.81
CA GLU A 663 0.11 11.54 31.07
C GLU A 663 0.62 10.16 31.51
N CYS A 664 -0.22 9.13 31.45
CA CYS A 664 0.19 7.76 31.76
C CYS A 664 1.32 7.29 30.85
N ALA A 665 1.28 7.64 29.56
CA ALA A 665 2.35 7.35 28.62
C ALA A 665 3.67 8.07 28.96
N GLN A 666 3.60 9.33 29.42
CA GLN A 666 4.79 10.07 29.86
C GLN A 666 5.39 9.47 31.12
N ARG A 667 4.55 9.12 32.11
CA ARG A 667 4.97 8.43 33.33
C ARG A 667 5.59 7.07 33.01
N PHE A 668 4.96 6.28 32.15
CA PHE A 668 5.52 5.02 31.65
C PHE A 668 6.87 5.22 30.96
N ALA A 669 7.02 6.25 30.11
CA ALA A 669 8.28 6.54 29.44
C ALA A 669 9.40 6.90 30.45
N ALA A 670 9.09 7.69 31.49
CA ALA A 670 10.04 8.05 32.54
C ALA A 670 10.49 6.83 33.37
N VAL A 671 9.57 5.90 33.68
CA VAL A 671 9.93 4.60 34.30
C VAL A 671 10.70 3.72 33.32
N GLY A 672 10.33 3.78 32.04
CA GLY A 672 10.98 3.10 30.93
C GLY A 672 12.43 3.51 30.74
N GLU A 673 12.78 4.80 30.85
CA GLU A 673 14.17 5.26 30.79
C GLU A 673 15.06 4.63 31.88
N GLN A 674 14.52 4.34 33.06
CA GLN A 674 15.24 3.60 34.10
C GLN A 674 15.40 2.11 33.77
N LEU A 675 14.40 1.49 33.14
CA LEU A 675 14.47 0.11 32.62
C LEU A 675 15.41 -0.02 31.40
N VAL A 676 15.57 1.05 30.64
CA VAL A 676 16.41 1.14 29.44
C VAL A 676 17.83 1.58 29.76
N VAL A 677 18.11 2.34 30.81
CA VAL A 677 19.48 2.76 31.17
C VAL A 677 20.15 1.83 32.20
N GLY A 678 19.36 1.03 32.93
CA GLY A 678 19.83 0.03 33.91
C GLY A 678 20.62 -1.15 33.34
#